data_AF-A0A4Y2IXR4-F1
#
_entry.id   AF-A0A4Y2IXR4-F1
#
_cell.length_a   1.000
_cell.length_b   1.000
_cell.length_c   1.000
_cell.angle_alpha   90.00
_cell.angle_beta   90.00
_cell.angle_gamma   90.00
#
_symmetry.space_group_name_H-M   'P 1'
#
loop_
_entity.id
_entity.type
_entity.pdbx_description
1 polymer ?
#
loop_
_entity_poly.entity_id
_entity_poly.type
_entity_poly.pdbx_seq_one_letter_code
_entity_poly.pdbx_strand_id
1 'polypeptide(L)'
;MAEQVMRELEASAEILLAPPNVINSEQRHCAELVFLNFQKTKSPFHLCQFILANSKSDYVQFQAASLLKQATIREWKLMDTATIEQLRTGLLNFVLQNASLQNYVREQLLLVVAIMVKRSSVEEGSEIVANFLTEVSHLISSGDSTMQTIGCSILTALLNEFSSSTRASDVGLTWEAHLMAKKKFERTDLKRLFQFCLQGLSELNKVVPPIAQDTAKLFKKFLIIAEQVLTWNFQFAMLLPRKLVGMFESQQSPALRPNAEWHDVFLDPNVIGLFYKLHWQVRENPDLCHHTLQCFHQLASLNGSVVNKKEDRCTYLGWFIENLLNLLSTGPLKDYEAIGISNMISRLHVFFPAPYICTLPVELLQAYLVKLTELTCHFAERAAQEEDAQEDKVYMEAFEHITEAWSTILQDSQYFPAELIRQSSIQIFNHYLKTHLSPPDGTRVATTNAPAEIDEIEEDDRVKYRDQLSAIGVFGRLITDHSIPILVKLLEDRITRLHGQLQRIHQLAGAANNDTSVLDCLNEDLHWLVMISGHLLTSISEGETSLIPIEIIRFCVLQTDNVNVQTTLQVLASPTHRASDIPGAEQTTDPVVRLISAVFRMCEVEKRALEANLTHLLSPEVSLTLVWFLGRFSVCYLLPNETYYNEMSLILTQAFGKDTEAGLWTLDYVIGKLESNLSLWASESKLVVETAQTLTIVLNNTERGDKAIQCSSLINLVKKQSTGSYHNLPTAAKRSILKSLVIVGTANKVADVKEKYWAELLKPLQDRFQAVMCNPTFPQTYHTKEVQGEVMDLIECLTGVVDGCTLTNLNDLLPVLNPLFENLVKLVDLYHNYREIVVMIFQVFCVAAKRILCYLNQAGAKILYECCINMIRVYAKHNSGKLSREASAEEDQYQDILLLMQLLTELLFKDFIDFPTTGPDDADAQISAADVSLYGLSIIMPMMSADLLNFPSLCVQYFKLVISVCEVQPAKICQIPADLLKSLLSSIEFGLTSYTSDVSALCLDFLSILALHIHRTSLQGSPIHTALEPFLKLVFDMVLHQPLDADLTQAASGTLYALVCCYQTKYKELVQELINSQSDPVTAERLLTSFNTLSANMTLSLDRHSRIKFRDDFEKFITEVRGYLCVK
;
A
#
# COMPACT_ATOMS: atom_id res chain seq x y z
N MET A 1 56.10 -3.41 6.98
CA MET A 1 54.77 -3.89 7.37
C MET A 1 53.67 -3.29 6.50
N ALA A 2 53.51 -1.95 6.44
CA ALA A 2 52.48 -1.30 5.60
C ALA A 2 52.53 -1.68 4.10
N GLU A 3 53.73 -1.75 3.50
CA GLU A 3 53.90 -2.16 2.10
C GLU A 3 53.49 -3.61 1.82
N GLN A 4 53.69 -4.51 2.79
CA GLN A 4 53.30 -5.91 2.66
C GLN A 4 51.78 -6.08 2.68
N VAL A 5 51.11 -5.37 3.60
CA VAL A 5 49.64 -5.32 3.69
C VAL A 5 49.04 -4.74 2.41
N MET A 6 49.64 -3.68 1.86
CA MET A 6 49.19 -3.08 0.60
C MET A 6 49.26 -4.07 -0.57
N ARG A 7 50.38 -4.78 -0.74
CA ARG A 7 50.51 -5.78 -1.82
C ARG A 7 49.52 -6.94 -1.69
N GLU A 8 49.24 -7.38 -0.46
CA GLU A 8 48.26 -8.42 -0.18
C GLU A 8 46.82 -7.98 -0.53
N LEU A 9 46.48 -6.73 -0.22
CA LEU A 9 45.21 -6.12 -0.61
C LEU A 9 45.10 -5.96 -2.14
N GLU A 10 46.18 -5.55 -2.82
CA GLU A 10 46.20 -5.42 -4.28
C GLU A 10 45.99 -6.78 -4.97
N ALA A 11 46.69 -7.82 -4.53
CA ALA A 11 46.50 -9.18 -5.04
C ALA A 11 45.07 -9.70 -4.80
N SER A 12 44.51 -9.39 -3.62
CA SER A 12 43.12 -9.77 -3.30
C SER A 12 42.09 -8.97 -4.10
N ALA A 13 42.37 -7.70 -4.42
CA ALA A 13 41.53 -6.86 -5.27
C ALA A 13 41.47 -7.41 -6.70
N GLU A 14 42.60 -7.86 -7.25
CA GLU A 14 42.64 -8.50 -8.57
C GLU A 14 41.73 -9.73 -8.61
N ILE A 15 41.68 -10.52 -7.53
CA ILE A 15 40.80 -11.68 -7.40
C ILE A 15 39.32 -11.25 -7.28
N LEU A 16 38.99 -10.22 -6.50
CA LEU A 16 37.58 -9.81 -6.35
C LEU A 16 37.00 -9.17 -7.62
N LEU A 17 37.83 -8.43 -8.36
CA LEU A 17 37.44 -7.68 -9.57
C LEU A 17 37.50 -8.52 -10.85
N ALA A 18 38.14 -9.70 -10.84
CA ALA A 18 38.16 -10.54 -12.01
C ALA A 18 36.77 -11.11 -12.34
N PRO A 19 36.50 -11.42 -13.61
CA PRO A 19 35.23 -11.99 -14.04
C PRO A 19 34.87 -13.25 -13.23
N PRO A 20 33.61 -13.39 -12.76
CA PRO A 20 33.20 -14.45 -11.83
C PRO A 20 33.33 -15.87 -12.41
N ASN A 21 33.50 -16.00 -13.73
CA ASN A 21 33.73 -17.26 -14.43
C ASN A 21 35.20 -17.73 -14.41
N VAL A 22 36.15 -16.90 -13.95
CA VAL A 22 37.59 -17.22 -13.95
C VAL A 22 38.10 -17.57 -12.55
N ILE A 23 37.31 -17.28 -11.50
CA ILE A 23 37.71 -17.41 -10.10
C ILE A 23 36.71 -18.29 -9.37
N ASN A 24 37.24 -19.26 -8.62
CA ASN A 24 36.39 -20.17 -7.85
C ASN A 24 35.87 -19.50 -6.56
N SER A 25 34.80 -20.05 -5.98
CA SER A 25 34.18 -19.49 -4.77
C SER A 25 35.14 -19.41 -3.59
N GLU A 26 36.08 -20.35 -3.46
CA GLU A 26 37.06 -20.36 -2.37
C GLU A 26 38.06 -19.20 -2.47
N GLN A 27 38.63 -18.98 -3.64
CA GLN A 27 39.55 -17.86 -3.90
C GLN A 27 38.87 -16.51 -3.66
N ARG A 28 37.62 -16.36 -4.10
CA ARG A 28 36.83 -15.15 -3.88
C ARG A 28 36.55 -14.94 -2.39
N HIS A 29 36.20 -15.99 -1.66
CA HIS A 29 35.97 -15.94 -0.21
C HIS A 29 37.26 -15.62 0.57
N CYS A 30 38.39 -16.23 0.19
CA CYS A 30 39.69 -15.90 0.79
C CYS A 30 40.07 -14.43 0.57
N ALA A 31 39.90 -13.90 -0.64
CA ALA A 31 40.16 -12.49 -0.94
C ALA A 31 39.22 -11.55 -0.17
N GLU A 32 37.94 -11.91 -0.02
CA GLU A 32 36.99 -11.17 0.81
C GLU A 32 37.41 -11.15 2.28
N LEU A 33 37.86 -12.30 2.83
CA LEU A 33 38.36 -12.39 4.20
C LEU A 33 39.55 -11.47 4.46
N VAL A 34 40.44 -11.25 3.48
CA VAL A 34 41.55 -10.29 3.60
C VAL A 34 41.01 -8.88 3.81
N PHE A 35 40.03 -8.43 3.03
CA PHE A 35 39.41 -7.10 3.21
C PHE A 35 38.60 -7.00 4.51
N LEU A 36 37.87 -8.04 4.88
CA LEU A 36 37.16 -8.10 6.15
C LEU A 36 38.15 -7.98 7.31
N ASN A 37 39.28 -8.68 7.29
CA ASN A 37 40.32 -8.55 8.31
C ASN A 37 40.97 -7.16 8.32
N PHE A 38 41.19 -6.57 7.14
CA PHE A 38 41.71 -5.21 7.02
C PHE A 38 40.78 -4.19 7.68
N GLN A 39 39.46 -4.31 7.52
CA GLN A 39 38.47 -3.42 8.15
C GLN A 39 38.51 -3.44 9.70
N LYS A 40 39.05 -4.51 10.29
CA LYS A 40 39.19 -4.69 11.75
C LYS A 40 40.43 -4.04 12.34
N THR A 41 41.33 -3.51 11.50
CA THR A 41 42.59 -2.93 11.94
C THR A 41 42.34 -1.75 12.90
N LYS A 42 42.95 -1.79 14.10
CA LYS A 42 42.91 -0.71 15.09
C LYS A 42 43.89 0.41 14.73
N SER A 43 43.48 1.67 14.92
CA SER A 43 44.25 2.87 14.60
C SER A 43 44.89 2.86 13.19
N PRO A 44 44.09 2.65 12.12
CA PRO A 44 44.60 2.45 10.77
C PRO A 44 45.04 3.74 10.05
N PHE A 45 45.01 4.91 10.70
CA PHE A 45 45.16 6.22 10.06
C PHE A 45 46.44 6.36 9.22
N HIS A 46 47.60 6.04 9.79
CA HIS A 46 48.88 6.08 9.06
C HIS A 46 48.96 5.03 7.95
N LEU A 47 48.39 3.84 8.17
CA LEU A 47 48.37 2.76 7.19
C LEU A 47 47.52 3.15 5.97
N CYS A 48 46.32 3.69 6.19
CA CYS A 48 45.45 4.15 5.12
C CYS A 48 46.06 5.34 4.36
N GLN A 49 46.69 6.31 5.04
CA GLN A 49 47.41 7.40 4.37
C GLN A 49 48.55 6.86 3.48
N PHE A 50 49.29 5.85 3.97
CA PHE A 50 50.32 5.19 3.18
C PHE A 50 49.74 4.48 1.94
N ILE A 51 48.65 3.73 2.11
CA ILE A 51 47.99 3.02 1.00
C ILE A 51 47.45 4.02 -0.04
N LEU A 52 46.79 5.09 0.39
CA LEU A 52 46.27 6.14 -0.51
C LEU A 52 47.38 6.80 -1.33
N ALA A 53 48.54 7.05 -0.73
CA ALA A 53 49.66 7.69 -1.42
C ALA A 53 50.45 6.77 -2.36
N ASN A 54 50.45 5.45 -2.13
CA ASN A 54 51.37 4.53 -2.82
C ASN A 54 50.67 3.46 -3.68
N SER A 55 49.44 3.06 -3.37
CA SER A 55 48.72 2.04 -4.13
C SER A 55 48.21 2.61 -5.46
N LYS A 56 48.27 1.80 -6.51
CA LYS A 56 47.71 2.13 -7.84
C LYS A 56 46.35 1.48 -8.09
N SER A 57 45.86 0.66 -7.16
CA SER A 57 44.57 0.00 -7.29
C SER A 57 43.47 0.89 -6.71
N ASP A 58 42.59 1.39 -7.57
CA ASP A 58 41.48 2.27 -7.17
C ASP A 58 40.54 1.58 -6.16
N TYR A 59 40.39 0.25 -6.24
CA TYR A 59 39.61 -0.53 -5.28
C TYR A 59 40.27 -0.59 -3.90
N VAL A 60 41.59 -0.78 -3.84
CA VAL A 60 42.33 -0.76 -2.57
C VAL A 60 42.31 0.62 -1.94
N GLN A 61 42.44 1.69 -2.75
CA GLN A 61 42.28 3.06 -2.28
C GLN A 61 40.86 3.32 -1.71
N PHE A 62 39.81 2.80 -2.36
CA PHE A 62 38.45 2.88 -1.84
C PHE A 62 38.27 2.12 -0.52
N GLN A 63 38.87 0.94 -0.38
CA GLN A 63 38.81 0.16 0.86
C GLN A 63 39.58 0.86 1.99
N ALA A 64 40.72 1.51 1.69
CA ALA A 64 41.43 2.35 2.64
C ALA A 64 40.59 3.57 3.08
N ALA A 65 39.89 4.23 2.15
CA ALA A 65 38.97 5.32 2.45
C ALA A 65 37.77 4.85 3.31
N SER A 66 37.24 3.65 3.01
CA SER A 66 36.14 3.04 3.76
C SER A 66 36.56 2.65 5.18
N LEU A 67 37.78 2.13 5.35
CA LEU A 67 38.35 1.87 6.67
C LEU A 67 38.60 3.17 7.44
N LEU A 68 39.06 4.24 6.79
CA LEU A 68 39.16 5.55 7.43
C LEU A 68 37.80 6.03 7.93
N LYS A 69 36.73 5.92 7.13
CA LYS A 69 35.36 6.24 7.55
C LYS A 69 34.99 5.51 8.85
N GLN A 70 35.14 4.19 8.86
CA GLN A 70 34.80 3.36 10.02
C GLN A 70 35.67 3.67 11.24
N ALA A 71 36.98 3.83 11.05
CA ALA A 71 37.93 4.09 12.12
C ALA A 71 37.75 5.48 12.74
N THR A 72 37.51 6.51 11.93
CA THR A 72 37.20 7.87 12.41
C THR A 72 35.94 7.86 13.28
N ILE A 73 34.93 7.06 12.91
CA ILE A 73 33.69 6.90 13.68
C ILE A 73 33.95 6.16 15.00
N ARG A 74 34.66 5.04 14.92
CA ARG A 74 34.96 4.13 16.05
C ARG A 74 35.89 4.73 17.10
N GLU A 75 36.97 5.38 16.65
CA GLU A 75 38.10 5.80 17.49
C GLU A 75 38.11 7.32 17.74
N TRP A 76 37.04 8.04 17.41
CA TRP A 76 36.96 9.50 17.54
C TRP A 76 37.43 10.02 18.90
N LYS A 77 36.89 9.48 20.01
CA LYS A 77 37.24 9.87 21.38
C LYS A 77 38.68 9.51 21.80
N LEU A 78 39.40 8.70 21.00
CA LEU A 78 40.78 8.32 21.25
C LEU A 78 41.78 9.27 20.58
N MET A 79 41.33 10.05 19.59
CA MET A 79 42.17 11.03 18.90
C MET A 79 42.13 12.37 19.63
N ASP A 80 43.27 13.06 19.69
CA ASP A 80 43.32 14.45 20.12
C ASP A 80 42.96 15.39 18.96
N THR A 81 42.59 16.63 19.31
CA THR A 81 42.10 17.64 18.36
C THR A 81 43.14 17.97 17.29
N ALA A 82 44.43 17.97 17.64
CA ALA A 82 45.53 18.19 16.71
C ALA A 82 45.64 17.08 15.65
N THR A 83 45.50 15.80 16.04
CA THR A 83 45.53 14.68 15.08
C THR A 83 44.32 14.71 14.16
N ILE A 84 43.14 15.06 14.67
CA ILE A 84 41.91 15.22 13.86
C ILE A 84 42.12 16.29 12.79
N GLU A 85 42.64 17.45 13.16
CA GLU A 85 42.87 18.55 12.22
C GLU A 85 43.95 18.20 11.18
N GLN A 86 45.04 17.55 11.60
CA GLN A 86 46.10 17.10 10.71
C GLN A 86 45.58 16.07 9.69
N LEU A 87 44.79 15.09 10.13
CA LEU A 87 44.19 14.09 9.26
C LEU A 87 43.24 14.74 8.25
N ARG A 88 42.33 15.62 8.70
CA ARG A 88 41.38 16.32 7.83
C ARG A 88 42.10 17.10 6.74
N THR A 89 43.08 17.91 7.13
CA THR A 89 43.88 18.74 6.22
C THR A 89 44.70 17.88 5.24
N GLY A 90 45.24 16.76 5.73
CA GLY A 90 45.97 15.79 4.90
C GLY A 90 45.09 15.15 3.83
N LEU A 91 43.87 14.72 4.18
CA LEU A 91 42.92 14.12 3.22
C LEU A 91 42.46 15.14 2.16
N LEU A 92 42.16 16.37 2.58
CA LEU A 92 41.80 17.45 1.65
C LEU A 92 42.95 17.75 0.67
N ASN A 93 44.16 17.95 1.18
CA ASN A 93 45.33 18.19 0.34
C ASN A 93 45.60 17.03 -0.63
N PHE A 94 45.41 15.79 -0.19
CA PHE A 94 45.54 14.61 -1.04
C PHE A 94 44.54 14.63 -2.20
N VAL A 95 43.27 14.93 -1.92
CA VAL A 95 42.22 15.02 -2.95
C VAL A 95 42.49 16.18 -3.93
N LEU A 96 42.97 17.32 -3.43
CA LEU A 96 43.28 18.50 -4.26
C LEU A 96 44.50 18.30 -5.16
N GLN A 97 45.52 17.56 -4.68
CA GLN A 97 46.73 17.28 -5.45
C GLN A 97 46.52 16.18 -6.50
N ASN A 98 45.53 15.29 -6.30
CA ASN A 98 45.28 14.13 -7.17
C ASN A 98 43.97 14.28 -7.96
N ALA A 99 43.96 15.22 -8.90
CA ALA A 99 42.80 15.47 -9.77
C ALA A 99 42.33 14.22 -10.54
N SER A 100 43.25 13.31 -10.89
CA SER A 100 42.97 12.08 -11.67
C SER A 100 42.38 10.92 -10.85
N LEU A 101 42.11 11.11 -9.56
CA LEU A 101 41.52 10.08 -8.71
C LEU A 101 40.14 9.63 -9.24
N GLN A 102 39.81 8.34 -9.12
CA GLN A 102 38.47 7.85 -9.47
C GLN A 102 37.38 8.52 -8.64
N ASN A 103 36.23 8.78 -9.27
CA ASN A 103 35.13 9.51 -8.63
C ASN A 103 34.67 8.83 -7.32
N TYR A 104 34.49 7.51 -7.31
CA TYR A 104 34.00 6.81 -6.12
C TYR A 104 35.01 6.82 -4.94
N VAL A 105 36.32 6.87 -5.21
CA VAL A 105 37.35 7.04 -4.16
C VAL A 105 37.31 8.47 -3.62
N ARG A 106 37.25 9.45 -4.53
CA ARG A 106 37.15 10.88 -4.17
C ARG A 106 35.94 11.14 -3.28
N GLU A 107 34.75 10.70 -3.70
CA GLU A 107 33.51 10.92 -2.95
C GLU A 107 33.55 10.24 -1.56
N GLN A 108 34.17 9.06 -1.42
CA GLN A 108 34.36 8.45 -0.09
C GLN A 108 35.30 9.25 0.80
N LEU A 109 36.43 9.73 0.29
CA LEU A 109 37.34 10.56 1.09
C LEU A 109 36.69 11.87 1.52
N LEU A 110 35.92 12.49 0.63
CA LEU A 110 35.16 13.70 0.95
C LEU A 110 34.06 13.43 1.98
N LEU A 111 33.42 12.25 1.95
CA LEU A 111 32.50 11.81 2.99
C LEU A 111 33.20 11.65 4.35
N VAL A 112 34.42 11.09 4.40
CA VAL A 112 35.23 11.03 5.64
C VAL A 112 35.46 12.44 6.18
N VAL A 113 35.85 13.39 5.33
CA VAL A 113 36.05 14.79 5.71
C VAL A 113 34.74 15.41 6.25
N ALA A 114 33.61 15.17 5.58
CA ALA A 114 32.31 15.65 6.03
C ALA A 114 31.91 15.10 7.41
N ILE A 115 32.15 13.81 7.66
CA ILE A 115 31.95 13.17 8.97
C ILE A 115 32.81 13.82 10.05
N MET A 116 34.09 14.07 9.74
CA MET A 116 35.00 14.77 10.67
C MET A 116 34.49 16.17 11.01
N VAL A 117 34.08 16.94 10.00
CA VAL A 117 33.53 18.30 10.20
C VAL A 117 32.27 18.27 11.06
N LYS A 118 31.34 17.35 10.81
CA LYS A 118 30.12 17.21 11.61
C LYS A 118 30.45 16.83 13.05
N ARG A 119 31.32 15.85 13.27
CA ARG A 119 31.68 15.42 14.64
C ARG A 119 32.38 16.52 15.42
N SER A 120 33.36 17.21 14.84
CA SER A 120 33.99 18.37 15.47
C SER A 120 32.96 19.45 15.80
N SER A 121 31.98 19.72 14.93
CA SER A 121 30.95 20.73 15.17
C SER A 121 29.99 20.41 16.34
N VAL A 122 29.82 19.12 16.66
CA VAL A 122 29.01 18.65 17.79
C VAL A 122 29.75 18.83 19.11
N GLU A 123 31.09 18.68 19.12
CA GLU A 123 31.93 18.78 20.33
C GLU A 123 32.44 20.20 20.62
N GLU A 124 32.91 20.93 19.60
CA GLU A 124 33.67 22.19 19.75
C GLU A 124 32.90 23.46 19.35
N GLY A 125 31.70 23.34 18.77
CA GLY A 125 30.81 24.48 18.48
C GLY A 125 30.55 24.77 16.99
N SER A 126 29.74 25.81 16.70
CA SER A 126 29.19 26.10 15.35
C SER A 126 30.20 26.61 14.31
N GLU A 127 31.26 27.28 14.75
CA GLU A 127 32.09 28.08 13.83
C GLU A 127 32.87 27.22 12.83
N ILE A 128 33.06 25.92 13.14
CA ILE A 128 33.80 24.97 12.31
C ILE A 128 33.17 24.80 10.93
N VAL A 129 31.84 24.62 10.87
CA VAL A 129 31.12 24.43 9.60
C VAL A 129 31.17 25.72 8.77
N ALA A 130 30.93 26.87 9.41
CA ALA A 130 30.95 28.16 8.77
C ALA A 130 32.33 28.53 8.19
N ASN A 131 33.41 28.22 8.92
CA ASN A 131 34.78 28.43 8.46
C ASN A 131 35.10 27.51 7.27
N PHE A 132 34.75 26.23 7.39
CA PHE A 132 34.96 25.25 6.33
C PHE A 132 34.20 25.60 5.03
N LEU A 133 32.95 26.05 5.13
CA LEU A 133 32.18 26.53 3.97
C LEU A 133 32.85 27.76 3.31
N THR A 134 33.50 28.62 4.09
CA THR A 134 34.22 29.78 3.56
C THR A 134 35.44 29.36 2.73
N GLU A 135 36.21 28.38 3.22
CA GLU A 135 37.35 27.79 2.51
C GLU A 135 36.91 27.15 1.18
N VAL A 136 35.83 26.35 1.22
CA VAL A 136 35.27 25.70 0.02
C VAL A 136 34.73 26.72 -0.97
N SER A 137 34.09 27.81 -0.49
CA SER A 137 33.60 28.88 -1.37
C SER A 137 34.74 29.59 -2.10
N HIS A 138 35.87 29.83 -1.43
CA HIS A 138 37.08 30.38 -2.06
C HIS A 138 37.65 29.42 -3.11
N LEU A 139 37.63 28.11 -2.82
CA LEU A 139 38.12 27.08 -3.73
C LEU A 139 37.29 27.04 -5.03
N ILE A 140 35.96 27.16 -4.93
CA ILE A 140 35.06 27.23 -6.09
C ILE A 140 35.24 28.56 -6.86
N SER A 141 35.52 29.65 -6.14
CA SER A 141 35.72 30.98 -6.75
C SER A 141 37.08 31.15 -7.43
N SER A 142 37.97 30.16 -7.37
CA SER A 142 39.34 30.22 -7.91
C SER A 142 39.42 30.27 -9.45
N GLY A 143 38.35 29.89 -10.15
CA GLY A 143 38.28 29.86 -11.61
C GLY A 143 38.85 28.59 -12.28
N ASP A 144 39.46 27.68 -11.51
CA ASP A 144 39.88 26.36 -12.01
C ASP A 144 38.70 25.38 -11.99
N SER A 145 38.36 24.83 -13.16
CA SER A 145 37.26 23.87 -13.35
C SER A 145 37.41 22.61 -12.48
N THR A 146 38.65 22.14 -12.25
CA THR A 146 38.92 20.98 -11.41
C THR A 146 38.63 21.30 -9.95
N MET A 147 39.10 22.46 -9.48
CA MET A 147 38.85 22.93 -8.12
C MET A 147 37.36 23.17 -7.90
N GLN A 148 36.67 23.82 -8.83
CA GLN A 148 35.21 24.00 -8.79
C GLN A 148 34.47 22.67 -8.65
N THR A 149 34.88 21.66 -9.43
CA THR A 149 34.29 20.32 -9.41
C THR A 149 34.48 19.62 -8.06
N ILE A 150 35.69 19.71 -7.48
CA ILE A 150 36.00 19.14 -6.17
C ILE A 150 35.26 19.90 -5.07
N GLY A 151 35.27 21.23 -5.12
CA GLY A 151 34.55 22.09 -4.18
C GLY A 151 33.05 21.78 -4.13
N CYS A 152 32.41 21.61 -5.30
CA CYS A 152 31.01 21.17 -5.34
C CYS A 152 30.81 19.77 -4.74
N SER A 153 31.71 18.82 -5.00
CA SER A 153 31.64 17.48 -4.36
C SER A 153 31.80 17.56 -2.84
N ILE A 154 32.62 18.48 -2.32
CA ILE A 154 32.73 18.72 -0.86
C ILE A 154 31.38 19.21 -0.31
N LEU A 155 30.72 20.15 -0.99
CA LEU A 155 29.41 20.65 -0.58
C LEU A 155 28.35 19.53 -0.60
N THR A 156 28.33 18.70 -1.65
CA THR A 156 27.43 17.54 -1.73
C THR A 156 27.70 16.53 -0.61
N ALA A 157 28.96 16.23 -0.29
CA ALA A 157 29.31 15.34 0.82
C ALA A 157 28.85 15.88 2.18
N LEU A 158 28.98 17.20 2.42
CA LEU A 158 28.44 17.85 3.62
C LEU A 158 26.91 17.75 3.67
N LEU A 159 26.22 18.06 2.57
CA LEU A 159 24.75 17.96 2.51
C LEU A 159 24.29 16.54 2.82
N ASN A 160 24.91 15.53 2.19
CA ASN A 160 24.60 14.12 2.44
C ASN A 160 24.78 13.76 3.91
N GLU A 161 25.90 14.16 4.52
CA GLU A 161 26.21 13.82 5.91
C GLU A 161 25.25 14.49 6.92
N PHE A 162 24.78 15.72 6.67
CA PHE A 162 23.84 16.41 7.56
C PHE A 162 22.35 16.11 7.26
N SER A 163 22.03 15.48 6.12
CA SER A 163 20.65 15.29 5.64
C SER A 163 19.80 14.32 6.47
N SER A 164 20.41 13.28 7.04
CA SER A 164 19.70 12.22 7.78
C SER A 164 20.06 12.21 9.27
N SER A 165 19.05 12.01 10.10
CA SER A 165 19.19 11.76 11.53
C SER A 165 19.27 10.26 11.86
N THR A 166 18.80 9.37 10.96
CA THR A 166 18.71 7.91 11.20
C THR A 166 19.71 7.07 10.41
N ARG A 167 20.04 7.42 9.16
CA ARG A 167 21.04 6.68 8.35
C ARG A 167 22.47 7.05 8.71
N ALA A 168 22.66 8.22 9.29
CA ALA A 168 23.96 8.68 9.77
C ALA A 168 24.28 8.20 11.20
N SER A 169 23.37 7.47 11.86
CA SER A 169 23.60 6.92 13.21
C SER A 169 24.51 5.68 13.16
N ASP A 170 25.70 5.87 12.59
CA ASP A 170 26.82 4.98 12.81
C ASP A 170 27.36 5.25 14.22
N VAL A 171 27.57 4.15 14.96
CA VAL A 171 28.28 4.03 16.24
C VAL A 171 29.04 5.30 16.68
N GLY A 172 28.63 5.92 17.81
CA GLY A 172 29.39 7.00 18.45
C GLY A 172 28.69 8.37 18.60
N LEU A 173 27.53 8.58 17.97
CA LEU A 173 26.63 9.71 18.27
C LEU A 173 25.19 9.21 18.49
N THR A 174 24.47 9.82 19.43
CA THR A 174 23.06 9.51 19.65
C THR A 174 22.19 10.08 18.53
N TRP A 175 21.01 9.49 18.31
CA TRP A 175 20.02 10.03 17.38
C TRP A 175 19.68 11.50 17.70
N GLU A 176 19.53 11.84 18.98
CA GLU A 176 19.28 13.21 19.43
C GLU A 176 20.41 14.18 19.01
N ALA A 177 21.67 13.75 19.09
CA ALA A 177 22.81 14.56 18.67
C ALA A 177 22.79 14.81 17.14
N HIS A 178 22.47 13.78 16.34
CA HIS A 178 22.30 13.93 14.91
C HIS A 178 21.17 14.90 14.56
N LEU A 179 20.03 14.78 15.24
CA LEU A 179 18.89 15.67 15.04
C LEU A 179 19.24 17.12 15.39
N MET A 180 19.92 17.35 16.52
CA MET A 180 20.35 18.69 16.93
C MET A 180 21.36 19.29 15.95
N ALA A 181 22.32 18.49 15.46
CA ALA A 181 23.30 18.91 14.45
C ALA A 181 22.60 19.30 13.14
N LYS A 182 21.67 18.48 12.66
CA LYS A 182 20.85 18.77 11.47
C LYS A 182 20.04 20.07 11.63
N LYS A 183 19.32 20.25 12.74
CA LYS A 183 18.54 21.48 13.01
C LYS A 183 19.39 22.74 13.03
N LYS A 184 20.59 22.63 13.61
CA LYS A 184 21.55 23.73 13.65
C LYS A 184 22.05 24.06 12.25
N PHE A 185 22.44 23.05 11.47
CA PHE A 185 22.84 23.19 10.08
C PHE A 185 21.75 23.84 9.22
N GLU A 186 20.49 23.42 9.37
CA GLU A 186 19.32 23.98 8.68
C GLU A 186 19.11 25.48 8.91
N ARG A 187 19.38 25.97 10.13
CA ARG A 187 19.13 27.37 10.51
C ARG A 187 20.18 28.33 9.93
N THR A 188 21.44 27.92 9.88
CA THR A 188 22.56 28.82 9.55
C THR A 188 23.31 28.40 8.29
N ASP A 189 23.88 27.20 8.30
CA ASP A 189 24.90 26.80 7.32
C ASP A 189 24.29 26.34 5.99
N LEU A 190 23.17 25.62 6.04
CA LEU A 190 22.39 25.23 4.85
C LEU A 190 21.88 26.47 4.10
N LYS A 191 21.42 27.51 4.84
CA LYS A 191 20.99 28.79 4.26
C LYS A 191 22.14 29.48 3.54
N ARG A 192 23.31 29.56 4.18
CA ARG A 192 24.51 30.16 3.59
C ARG A 192 24.97 29.40 2.33
N LEU A 193 24.96 28.08 2.37
CA LEU A 193 25.29 27.22 1.23
C LEU A 193 24.33 27.46 0.06
N PHE A 194 23.03 27.54 0.33
CA PHE A 194 22.03 27.82 -0.71
C PHE A 194 22.22 29.20 -1.35
N GLN A 195 22.45 30.24 -0.55
CA GLN A 195 22.73 31.59 -1.06
C GLN A 195 23.97 31.61 -1.97
N PHE A 196 25.04 30.89 -1.59
CA PHE A 196 26.22 30.73 -2.45
C PHE A 196 25.89 29.98 -3.74
N CYS A 197 25.08 28.92 -3.66
CA CYS A 197 24.62 28.17 -4.83
C CYS A 197 23.81 29.05 -5.80
N LEU A 198 22.88 29.88 -5.28
CA LEU A 198 22.10 30.83 -6.08
C LEU A 198 22.99 31.87 -6.77
N GLN A 199 24.05 32.36 -6.11
CA GLN A 199 25.03 33.26 -6.73
C GLN A 199 25.76 32.56 -7.88
N GLY A 200 26.24 31.33 -7.68
CA GLY A 200 26.87 30.53 -8.72
C GLY A 200 25.96 30.29 -9.93
N LEU A 201 24.70 29.91 -9.69
CA LEU A 201 23.69 29.74 -10.74
C LEU A 201 23.38 31.05 -11.47
N SER A 202 23.30 32.18 -10.76
CA SER A 202 23.10 33.50 -11.36
C SER A 202 24.25 33.91 -12.28
N GLU A 203 25.50 33.57 -11.93
CA GLU A 203 26.65 33.81 -12.83
C GLU A 203 26.61 32.90 -14.06
N LEU A 204 26.23 31.62 -13.90
CA LEU A 204 26.07 30.68 -15.01
C LEU A 204 24.93 31.06 -15.96
N ASN A 205 23.86 31.69 -15.44
CA ASN A 205 22.76 32.20 -16.25
C ASN A 205 23.17 33.32 -17.23
N LYS A 206 24.31 33.98 -16.99
CA LYS A 206 24.84 35.01 -17.91
C LYS A 206 25.55 34.40 -19.13
N VAL A 207 25.82 33.10 -19.12
CA VAL A 207 26.50 32.40 -20.22
C VAL A 207 25.53 32.20 -21.39
N VAL A 208 25.92 32.68 -22.57
CA VAL A 208 25.09 32.56 -23.79
C VAL A 208 25.21 31.15 -24.37
N PRO A 209 24.12 30.49 -24.76
CA PRO A 209 24.17 29.19 -25.46
C PRO A 209 24.96 29.26 -26.79
N PRO A 210 25.68 28.20 -27.20
CA PRO A 210 25.76 26.87 -26.59
C PRO A 210 26.70 26.82 -25.39
N ILE A 211 26.30 26.11 -24.34
CA ILE A 211 27.07 25.96 -23.10
C ILE A 211 28.21 24.97 -23.35
N ALA A 212 29.46 25.37 -23.09
CA ALA A 212 30.61 24.49 -23.18
C ALA A 212 30.49 23.30 -22.21
N GLN A 213 31.02 22.13 -22.58
CA GLN A 213 30.83 20.90 -21.79
C GLN A 213 31.29 21.03 -20.33
N ASP A 214 32.42 21.68 -20.06
CA ASP A 214 32.92 21.84 -18.68
C ASP A 214 32.07 22.82 -17.87
N THR A 215 31.55 23.87 -18.50
CA THR A 215 30.56 24.78 -17.90
C THR A 215 29.23 24.05 -17.64
N ALA A 216 28.79 23.17 -18.54
CA ALA A 216 27.58 22.37 -18.36
C ALA A 216 27.72 21.36 -17.20
N LYS A 217 28.90 20.75 -17.01
CA LYS A 217 29.18 19.90 -15.83
C LYS A 217 29.08 20.70 -14.54
N LEU A 218 29.66 21.89 -14.51
CA LEU A 218 29.57 22.78 -13.35
C LEU A 218 28.12 23.20 -13.07
N PHE A 219 27.38 23.53 -14.12
CA PHE A 219 25.95 23.85 -14.05
C PHE A 219 25.15 22.68 -13.46
N LYS A 220 25.37 21.46 -13.96
CA LYS A 220 24.75 20.25 -13.39
C LYS A 220 25.04 20.11 -11.89
N LYS A 221 26.29 20.33 -11.46
CA LYS A 221 26.65 20.25 -10.04
C LYS A 221 25.94 21.29 -9.18
N PHE A 222 25.86 22.54 -9.61
CA PHE A 222 25.11 23.56 -8.87
C PHE A 222 23.60 23.26 -8.83
N LEU A 223 23.03 22.75 -9.93
CA LEU A 223 21.61 22.34 -9.96
C LEU A 223 21.33 21.17 -9.00
N ILE A 224 22.19 20.14 -8.97
CA ILE A 224 22.07 19.03 -8.01
C ILE A 224 22.16 19.54 -6.57
N ILE A 225 23.07 20.48 -6.28
CA ILE A 225 23.18 21.09 -4.95
C ILE A 225 21.90 21.86 -4.61
N ALA A 226 21.39 22.69 -5.54
CA ALA A 226 20.15 23.43 -5.33
C ALA A 226 18.95 22.50 -5.11
N GLU A 227 18.83 21.45 -5.93
CA GLU A 227 17.81 20.42 -5.80
C GLU A 227 17.89 19.76 -4.42
N GLN A 228 19.07 19.27 -4.02
CA GLN A 228 19.27 18.62 -2.74
C GLN A 228 18.91 19.51 -1.53
N VAL A 229 19.18 20.81 -1.63
CA VAL A 229 18.77 21.78 -0.60
C VAL A 229 17.26 21.99 -0.61
N LEU A 230 16.63 22.07 -1.78
CA LEU A 230 15.18 22.28 -1.90
C LEU A 230 14.38 21.02 -1.53
N THR A 231 14.92 19.83 -1.73
CA THR A 231 14.35 18.55 -1.27
C THR A 231 14.72 18.23 0.18
N TRP A 232 15.37 19.15 0.90
CA TRP A 232 15.81 18.91 2.27
C TRP A 232 14.61 18.69 3.20
N ASN A 233 14.67 17.65 4.02
CA ASN A 233 13.59 17.36 4.96
C ASN A 233 13.68 18.23 6.23
N PHE A 234 12.94 19.35 6.22
CA PHE A 234 12.77 20.28 7.35
C PHE A 234 11.69 19.89 8.37
N GLN A 235 10.99 18.76 8.19
CA GLN A 235 9.76 18.44 8.93
C GLN A 235 9.95 18.19 10.43
N PHE A 236 11.19 18.05 10.91
CA PHE A 236 11.50 17.75 12.30
C PHE A 236 11.40 18.95 13.26
N ALA A 237 10.43 19.85 13.06
CA ALA A 237 10.18 20.96 13.99
C ALA A 237 9.90 20.45 15.43
N MET A 238 9.30 19.26 15.58
CA MET A 238 9.03 18.61 16.87
C MET A 238 9.86 17.33 17.07
N LEU A 239 10.18 16.97 18.32
CA LEU A 239 10.75 15.68 18.70
C LEU A 239 9.68 14.59 18.52
N LEU A 240 9.57 14.05 17.30
CA LEU A 240 8.68 12.92 17.00
C LEU A 240 9.27 11.62 17.56
N PRO A 241 8.43 10.64 17.95
CA PRO A 241 8.89 9.28 18.21
C PRO A 241 9.70 8.72 17.02
N ARG A 242 10.84 8.08 17.30
CA ARG A 242 11.80 7.56 16.29
C ARG A 242 11.14 6.71 15.19
N LYS A 243 10.08 5.96 15.52
CA LYS A 243 9.29 5.17 14.55
C LYS A 243 8.69 6.02 13.42
N LEU A 244 8.18 7.20 13.75
CA LEU A 244 7.61 8.11 12.74
C LEU A 244 8.69 8.81 11.93
N VAL A 245 9.87 9.04 12.53
CA VAL A 245 11.01 9.72 11.89
C VAL A 245 11.50 8.93 10.67
N GLY A 246 11.61 7.60 10.77
CA GLY A 246 12.00 6.75 9.64
C GLY A 246 11.03 6.85 8.45
N MET A 247 9.72 6.94 8.72
CA MET A 247 8.69 7.14 7.69
C MET A 247 8.80 8.49 6.99
N PHE A 248 9.21 9.54 7.69
CA PHE A 248 9.41 10.86 7.10
C PHE A 248 10.76 10.97 6.37
N GLU A 249 11.81 10.28 6.83
CA GLU A 249 13.11 10.26 6.14
C GLU A 249 13.12 9.40 4.88
N SER A 250 12.18 8.47 4.71
CA SER A 250 12.04 7.66 3.50
C SER A 250 11.27 8.35 2.36
N GLN A 251 10.66 9.52 2.60
CA GLN A 251 9.97 10.27 1.56
C GLN A 251 10.95 10.78 0.50
N GLN A 252 10.74 10.39 -0.77
CA GLN A 252 11.63 10.77 -1.89
C GLN A 252 11.56 12.27 -2.26
N SER A 253 10.50 13.00 -1.85
CA SER A 253 10.31 14.42 -2.18
C SER A 253 9.46 15.17 -1.13
N PRO A 254 9.99 15.36 0.10
CA PRO A 254 9.26 16.03 1.18
C PRO A 254 8.95 17.48 0.80
N ALA A 255 7.81 17.99 1.26
CA ALA A 255 7.44 19.39 1.01
C ALA A 255 8.49 20.36 1.59
N LEU A 256 8.78 21.44 0.85
CA LEU A 256 9.72 22.48 1.25
C LEU A 256 9.15 23.31 2.43
N ARG A 257 9.64 23.02 3.64
CA ARG A 257 9.16 23.64 4.90
C ARG A 257 10.25 24.33 5.74
N PRO A 258 11.02 25.28 5.18
CA PRO A 258 12.12 25.88 5.92
C PRO A 258 11.65 26.72 7.12
N ASN A 259 12.58 26.95 8.04
CA ASN A 259 12.32 27.74 9.25
C ASN A 259 12.19 29.24 8.93
N ALA A 260 11.67 30.03 9.88
CA ALA A 260 11.43 31.47 9.71
C ALA A 260 12.68 32.27 9.32
N GLU A 261 13.87 31.78 9.65
CA GLU A 261 15.16 32.39 9.29
C GLU A 261 15.42 32.41 7.77
N TRP A 262 14.68 31.64 6.97
CA TRP A 262 14.78 31.60 5.50
C TRP A 262 13.86 32.58 4.78
N HIS A 263 13.09 33.39 5.53
CA HIS A 263 12.08 34.30 4.99
C HIS A 263 12.65 35.23 3.91
N ASP A 264 13.78 35.87 4.18
CA ASP A 264 14.50 36.78 3.27
C ASP A 264 15.01 36.12 1.99
N VAL A 265 15.23 34.80 1.99
CA VAL A 265 15.72 34.07 0.81
C VAL A 265 14.58 33.72 -0.13
N PHE A 266 13.48 33.18 0.40
CA PHE A 266 12.37 32.73 -0.44
C PHE A 266 11.38 33.85 -0.79
N LEU A 267 11.36 34.95 -0.04
CA LEU A 267 10.58 36.15 -0.36
C LEU A 267 11.41 37.16 -1.16
N ASP A 268 12.33 36.66 -2.00
CA ASP A 268 13.00 37.44 -3.04
C ASP A 268 12.48 37.01 -4.43
N PRO A 269 11.81 37.90 -5.20
CA PRO A 269 11.29 37.56 -6.52
C PRO A 269 12.38 37.09 -7.49
N ASN A 270 13.64 37.46 -7.26
CA ASN A 270 14.76 37.03 -8.08
C ASN A 270 15.01 35.53 -8.00
N VAL A 271 14.63 34.84 -6.92
CA VAL A 271 14.86 33.39 -6.79
C VAL A 271 13.99 32.61 -7.76
N ILE A 272 12.66 32.83 -7.74
CA ILE A 272 11.73 32.19 -8.70
C ILE A 272 12.11 32.59 -10.13
N GLY A 273 12.35 33.89 -10.36
CA GLY A 273 12.73 34.40 -11.68
C GLY A 273 14.07 33.83 -12.18
N LEU A 274 15.01 33.51 -11.29
CA LEU A 274 16.27 32.86 -11.64
C LEU A 274 16.00 31.44 -12.12
N PHE A 275 15.31 30.59 -11.34
CA PHE A 275 15.02 29.23 -11.76
C PHE A 275 14.28 29.20 -13.11
N TYR A 276 13.36 30.14 -13.34
CA TYR A 276 12.65 30.26 -14.63
C TYR A 276 13.61 30.49 -15.79
N LYS A 277 14.52 31.44 -15.64
CA LYS A 277 15.55 31.74 -16.64
C LYS A 277 16.49 30.55 -16.86
N LEU A 278 16.90 29.87 -15.78
CA LEU A 278 17.76 28.69 -15.85
C LEU A 278 17.09 27.56 -16.63
N HIS A 279 15.84 27.23 -16.31
CA HIS A 279 15.07 26.21 -17.02
C HIS A 279 14.95 26.55 -18.51
N TRP A 280 14.62 27.80 -18.83
CA TRP A 280 14.57 28.27 -20.22
C TRP A 280 15.91 28.12 -20.95
N GLN A 281 17.03 28.45 -20.28
CA GLN A 281 18.38 28.34 -20.84
C GLN A 281 18.78 26.89 -21.13
N VAL A 282 18.37 25.93 -20.30
CA VAL A 282 18.74 24.51 -20.40
C VAL A 282 17.66 23.62 -21.03
N ARG A 283 16.57 24.22 -21.52
CA ARG A 283 15.39 23.52 -22.04
C ARG A 283 15.67 22.51 -23.14
N GLU A 284 16.73 22.70 -23.92
CA GLU A 284 17.18 21.79 -24.98
C GLU A 284 18.03 20.61 -24.48
N ASN A 285 18.41 20.58 -23.20
CA ASN A 285 19.25 19.55 -22.61
C ASN A 285 18.47 18.76 -21.54
N PRO A 286 18.02 17.53 -21.84
CA PRO A 286 17.17 16.75 -20.94
C PRO A 286 17.84 16.48 -19.59
N ASP A 287 19.16 16.24 -19.57
CA ASP A 287 19.92 15.97 -18.34
C ASP A 287 19.90 17.14 -17.36
N LEU A 288 19.92 18.38 -17.85
CA LEU A 288 19.89 19.59 -17.02
C LEU A 288 18.44 20.02 -16.72
N CYS A 289 17.56 19.83 -17.70
CA CYS A 289 16.14 20.16 -17.61
C CYS A 289 15.47 19.44 -16.43
N HIS A 290 15.74 18.14 -16.26
CA HIS A 290 15.23 17.36 -15.14
C HIS A 290 15.50 18.03 -13.77
N HIS A 291 16.75 18.39 -13.50
CA HIS A 291 17.13 19.03 -12.23
C HIS A 291 16.47 20.40 -12.03
N THR A 292 16.33 21.20 -13.11
CA THR A 292 15.61 22.49 -13.01
C THR A 292 14.12 22.31 -12.69
N LEU A 293 13.46 21.33 -13.30
CA LEU A 293 12.05 21.01 -13.04
C LEU A 293 11.85 20.50 -11.61
N GLN A 294 12.77 19.68 -11.09
CA GLN A 294 12.73 19.24 -9.68
C GLN A 294 12.87 20.41 -8.70
N CYS A 295 13.79 21.34 -8.96
CA CYS A 295 13.90 22.56 -8.15
C CYS A 295 12.59 23.36 -8.16
N PHE A 296 11.99 23.54 -9.34
CA PHE A 296 10.71 24.22 -9.50
C PHE A 296 9.55 23.54 -8.78
N HIS A 297 9.46 22.23 -8.93
CA HIS A 297 8.49 21.40 -8.23
C HIS A 297 8.60 21.57 -6.71
N GLN A 298 9.82 21.61 -6.16
CA GLN A 298 10.02 21.86 -4.73
C GLN A 298 9.61 23.28 -4.32
N LEU A 299 9.93 24.29 -5.13
CA LEU A 299 9.50 25.67 -4.88
C LEU A 299 7.97 25.82 -4.87
N ALA A 300 7.24 25.07 -5.71
CA ALA A 300 5.79 25.02 -5.69
C ALA A 300 5.22 24.45 -4.37
N SER A 301 6.03 23.74 -3.59
CA SER A 301 5.63 23.15 -2.30
C SER A 301 5.97 24.00 -1.07
N LEU A 302 6.51 25.22 -1.27
CA LEU A 302 6.95 26.11 -0.18
C LEU A 302 5.81 26.38 0.81
N ASN A 303 5.98 25.95 2.06
CA ASN A 303 5.01 26.21 3.11
C ASN A 303 5.66 26.24 4.50
N GLY A 304 4.84 26.36 5.56
CA GLY A 304 5.32 26.38 6.94
C GLY A 304 5.72 27.77 7.43
N SER A 305 6.66 27.81 8.38
CA SER A 305 6.98 29.02 9.15
C SER A 305 7.60 30.16 8.36
N VAL A 306 8.29 29.82 7.27
CA VAL A 306 8.90 30.77 6.31
C VAL A 306 7.87 31.69 5.64
N VAL A 307 6.64 31.22 5.43
CA VAL A 307 5.56 31.97 4.78
C VAL A 307 4.33 32.00 5.69
N ASN A 308 4.53 32.33 6.98
CA ASN A 308 3.43 32.31 7.95
C ASN A 308 2.34 33.36 7.69
N LYS A 309 2.68 34.49 7.07
CA LYS A 309 1.72 35.56 6.77
C LYS A 309 0.98 35.26 5.47
N LYS A 310 -0.35 35.51 5.47
CA LYS A 310 -1.18 35.35 4.27
C LYS A 310 -0.68 36.23 3.12
N GLU A 311 -0.30 37.47 3.39
CA GLU A 311 0.20 38.42 2.39
C GLU A 311 1.47 37.91 1.68
N ASP A 312 2.42 37.38 2.44
CA ASP A 312 3.67 36.80 1.93
C ASP A 312 3.37 35.61 1.00
N ARG A 313 2.45 34.73 1.39
CA ARG A 313 2.01 33.59 0.55
C ARG A 313 1.36 34.04 -0.75
N CYS A 314 0.46 35.02 -0.69
CA CYS A 314 -0.24 35.52 -1.89
C CYS A 314 0.73 36.19 -2.86
N THR A 315 1.70 36.94 -2.32
CA THR A 315 2.74 37.61 -3.11
C THR A 315 3.65 36.59 -3.80
N TYR A 316 4.15 35.61 -3.06
CA TYR A 316 4.96 34.51 -3.60
C TYR A 316 4.22 33.73 -4.69
N LEU A 317 2.96 33.38 -4.44
CA LEU A 317 2.10 32.68 -5.39
C LEU A 317 1.90 33.48 -6.68
N GLY A 318 1.71 34.81 -6.58
CA GLY A 318 1.59 35.69 -7.74
C GLY A 318 2.84 35.65 -8.63
N TRP A 319 4.02 35.78 -8.03
CA TRP A 319 5.28 35.67 -8.77
C TRP A 319 5.46 34.29 -9.42
N PHE A 320 5.07 33.22 -8.71
CA PHE A 320 5.16 31.86 -9.22
C PHE A 320 4.27 31.65 -10.45
N ILE A 321 2.99 32.03 -10.36
CA ILE A 321 2.02 31.86 -11.44
C ILE A 321 2.35 32.73 -12.64
N GLU A 322 2.86 33.96 -12.44
CA GLU A 322 3.30 34.81 -13.55
C GLU A 322 4.46 34.17 -14.35
N ASN A 323 5.48 33.65 -13.67
CA ASN A 323 6.59 32.96 -14.33
C ASN A 323 6.14 31.64 -14.99
N LEU A 324 5.26 30.88 -14.32
CA LEU A 324 4.68 29.66 -14.88
C LEU A 324 3.87 29.95 -16.15
N LEU A 325 3.02 30.97 -16.14
CA LEU A 325 2.25 31.38 -17.31
C LEU A 325 3.14 31.81 -18.47
N ASN A 326 4.22 32.54 -18.17
CA ASN A 326 5.22 32.92 -19.17
C ASN A 326 5.90 31.68 -19.77
N LEU A 327 6.23 30.65 -18.96
CA LEU A 327 6.77 29.38 -19.44
C LEU A 327 5.79 28.68 -20.40
N LEU A 328 4.54 28.56 -19.99
CA LEU A 328 3.49 27.86 -20.75
C LEU A 328 3.08 28.59 -22.03
N SER A 329 3.30 29.91 -22.10
CA SER A 329 2.87 30.74 -23.24
C SER A 329 3.94 30.95 -24.31
N THR A 330 5.22 30.64 -24.02
CA THR A 330 6.37 31.00 -24.89
C THR A 330 6.83 29.91 -25.86
N GLY A 331 6.17 28.74 -25.90
CA GLY A 331 6.41 27.70 -26.91
C GLY A 331 5.70 26.38 -26.60
N PRO A 332 5.70 25.40 -27.52
CA PRO A 332 5.11 24.08 -27.26
C PRO A 332 5.87 23.38 -26.14
N LEU A 333 5.16 22.66 -25.29
CA LEU A 333 5.73 21.84 -24.23
C LEU A 333 6.36 20.59 -24.83
N LYS A 334 7.55 20.22 -24.38
CA LYS A 334 8.24 19.01 -24.83
C LYS A 334 7.81 17.82 -23.99
N ASP A 335 7.88 16.63 -24.56
CA ASP A 335 7.42 15.39 -23.92
C ASP A 335 8.06 15.20 -22.54
N TYR A 336 9.39 15.32 -22.43
CA TYR A 336 10.13 15.18 -21.17
C TYR A 336 9.90 16.31 -20.14
N GLU A 337 9.14 17.36 -20.47
CA GLU A 337 8.74 18.42 -19.53
C GLU A 337 7.36 18.17 -18.92
N ALA A 338 6.54 17.30 -19.52
CA ALA A 338 5.12 17.16 -19.21
C ALA A 338 4.89 16.74 -17.75
N ILE A 339 5.58 15.70 -17.28
CA ILE A 339 5.49 15.22 -15.89
C ILE A 339 5.97 16.29 -14.91
N GLY A 340 7.11 16.95 -15.20
CA GLY A 340 7.65 17.97 -14.30
C GLY A 340 6.71 19.16 -14.11
N ILE A 341 6.07 19.61 -15.20
CA ILE A 341 5.14 20.74 -15.19
C ILE A 341 3.79 20.36 -14.56
N SER A 342 3.23 19.20 -14.90
CA SER A 342 1.96 18.75 -14.32
C SER A 342 2.07 18.51 -12.82
N ASN A 343 3.16 17.88 -12.36
CA ASN A 343 3.41 17.62 -10.95
C ASN A 343 3.66 18.93 -10.17
N MET A 344 4.39 19.88 -10.76
CA MET A 344 4.54 21.22 -10.20
C MET A 344 3.18 21.93 -10.01
N ILE A 345 2.30 21.84 -11.00
CA ILE A 345 0.94 22.41 -10.94
C ILE A 345 0.12 21.72 -9.84
N SER A 346 0.11 20.39 -9.79
CA SER A 346 -0.60 19.63 -8.73
C SER A 346 -0.13 20.08 -7.35
N ARG A 347 1.18 20.05 -7.11
CA ARG A 347 1.80 20.49 -5.85
C ARG A 347 1.43 21.92 -5.47
N LEU A 348 1.42 22.84 -6.45
CA LEU A 348 1.06 24.24 -6.18
C LEU A 348 -0.34 24.33 -5.57
N HIS A 349 -1.33 23.62 -6.11
CA HIS A 349 -2.70 23.65 -5.58
C HIS A 349 -2.85 22.94 -4.24
N VAL A 350 -2.08 21.88 -3.99
CA VAL A 350 -2.04 21.21 -2.67
C VAL A 350 -1.53 22.16 -1.57
N PHE A 351 -0.50 22.97 -1.85
CA PHE A 351 0.13 23.84 -0.84
C PHE A 351 -0.43 25.27 -0.80
N PHE A 352 -1.00 25.74 -1.91
CA PHE A 352 -1.66 27.04 -2.04
C PHE A 352 -3.13 26.84 -2.44
N PRO A 353 -3.99 26.41 -1.49
CA PRO A 353 -5.39 26.13 -1.80
C PRO A 353 -6.17 27.38 -2.25
N ALA A 354 -7.40 27.17 -2.70
CA ALA A 354 -8.27 28.18 -3.28
C ALA A 354 -8.33 29.53 -2.54
N PRO A 355 -8.31 29.62 -1.19
CA PRO A 355 -8.31 30.90 -0.47
C PRO A 355 -7.10 31.81 -0.71
N TYR A 356 -6.01 31.29 -1.28
CA TYR A 356 -4.84 32.06 -1.70
C TYR A 356 -4.88 32.37 -3.20
N ILE A 357 -5.22 31.39 -4.04
CA ILE A 357 -5.28 31.57 -5.49
C ILE A 357 -6.34 32.62 -5.89
N CYS A 358 -7.46 32.68 -5.18
CA CYS A 358 -8.51 33.68 -5.44
C CYS A 358 -8.09 35.12 -5.12
N THR A 359 -6.96 35.33 -4.44
CA THR A 359 -6.42 36.68 -4.14
C THR A 359 -5.58 37.26 -5.28
N LEU A 360 -5.27 36.46 -6.29
CA LEU A 360 -4.52 36.91 -7.46
C LEU A 360 -5.30 37.94 -8.28
N PRO A 361 -4.59 38.79 -9.06
CA PRO A 361 -5.25 39.67 -10.03
C PRO A 361 -6.16 38.87 -10.96
N VAL A 362 -7.38 39.36 -11.20
CA VAL A 362 -8.42 38.65 -11.96
C VAL A 362 -7.93 38.24 -13.35
N GLU A 363 -7.20 39.11 -14.04
CA GLU A 363 -6.62 38.84 -15.36
C GLU A 363 -5.60 37.69 -15.32
N LEU A 364 -4.75 37.66 -14.29
CA LEU A 364 -3.75 36.60 -14.10
C LEU A 364 -4.41 35.26 -13.79
N LEU A 365 -5.41 35.25 -12.92
CA LEU A 365 -6.17 34.05 -12.57
C LEU A 365 -6.92 33.49 -13.78
N GLN A 366 -7.57 34.35 -14.57
CA GLN A 366 -8.26 33.94 -15.79
C GLN A 366 -7.30 33.35 -16.81
N ALA A 367 -6.16 34.02 -17.07
CA ALA A 367 -5.14 33.51 -17.97
C ALA A 367 -4.59 32.14 -17.52
N TYR A 368 -4.35 31.99 -16.21
CA TYR A 368 -3.89 30.73 -15.63
C TYR A 368 -4.89 29.59 -15.82
N LEU A 369 -6.15 29.80 -15.49
CA LEU A 369 -7.19 28.77 -15.61
C LEU A 369 -7.44 28.38 -17.08
N VAL A 370 -7.44 29.34 -18.01
CA VAL A 370 -7.56 29.04 -19.45
C VAL A 370 -6.38 28.17 -19.92
N LYS A 371 -5.15 28.53 -19.54
CA LYS A 371 -3.97 27.72 -19.88
C LYS A 371 -3.97 26.34 -19.23
N LEU A 372 -4.49 26.24 -18.01
CA LEU A 372 -4.66 24.96 -17.32
C LEU A 372 -5.64 24.06 -18.10
N THR A 373 -6.76 24.60 -18.56
CA THR A 373 -7.73 23.88 -19.41
C THR A 373 -7.08 23.40 -20.71
N GLU A 374 -6.37 24.28 -21.43
CA GLU A 374 -5.67 23.93 -22.67
C GLU A 374 -4.68 22.78 -22.45
N LEU A 375 -3.89 22.81 -21.37
CA LEU A 375 -2.95 21.76 -21.01
C LEU A 375 -3.67 20.45 -20.66
N THR A 376 -4.76 20.49 -19.89
CA THR A 376 -5.52 19.30 -19.53
C THR A 376 -6.09 18.61 -20.77
N CYS A 377 -6.65 19.37 -21.71
CA CYS A 377 -7.12 18.84 -22.99
C CYS A 377 -5.97 18.24 -23.81
N HIS A 378 -4.82 18.92 -23.88
CA HIS A 378 -3.65 18.42 -24.60
C HIS A 378 -3.11 17.12 -23.99
N PHE A 379 -3.00 17.03 -22.67
CA PHE A 379 -2.53 15.84 -21.97
C PHE A 379 -3.51 14.69 -22.13
N ALA A 380 -4.82 14.93 -22.10
CA ALA A 380 -5.82 13.89 -22.39
C ALA A 380 -5.65 13.32 -23.82
N GLU A 381 -5.46 14.19 -24.82
CA GLU A 381 -5.26 13.77 -26.21
C GLU A 381 -3.97 12.96 -26.41
N ARG A 382 -2.89 13.34 -25.73
CA ARG A 382 -1.61 12.62 -25.79
C ARG A 382 -1.61 11.33 -24.99
N ALA A 383 -2.21 11.32 -23.80
CA ALA A 383 -2.36 10.12 -22.97
C ALA A 383 -3.11 9.02 -23.74
N ALA A 384 -4.19 9.38 -24.43
CA ALA A 384 -4.93 8.43 -25.27
C ALA A 384 -4.11 7.90 -26.46
N GLN A 385 -3.13 8.65 -26.97
CA GLN A 385 -2.21 8.17 -28.02
C GLN A 385 -1.13 7.22 -27.47
N GLU A 386 -0.77 7.36 -26.19
CA GLU A 386 0.20 6.50 -25.51
C GLU A 386 -0.38 5.14 -25.09
N GLU A 387 -1.70 4.96 -25.11
CA GLU A 387 -2.35 3.68 -24.76
C GLU A 387 -1.83 2.53 -25.65
N ASP A 388 -1.61 2.82 -26.94
CA ASP A 388 -1.12 1.86 -27.93
C ASP A 388 0.43 1.76 -27.99
N ALA A 389 1.15 2.59 -27.23
CA ALA A 389 2.61 2.66 -27.26
C ALA A 389 3.25 1.68 -26.25
N GLN A 390 4.32 0.99 -26.67
CA GLN A 390 5.15 0.14 -25.78
C GLN A 390 6.18 0.94 -24.96
N GLU A 391 6.24 2.27 -25.15
CA GLU A 391 7.21 3.18 -24.51
C GLU A 391 6.69 3.76 -23.19
N ASP A 392 7.53 4.55 -22.50
CA ASP A 392 7.21 5.24 -21.25
C ASP A 392 5.94 6.12 -21.41
N LYS A 393 4.93 5.90 -20.56
CA LYS A 393 3.62 6.58 -20.60
C LYS A 393 3.66 7.95 -19.90
N VAL A 394 4.37 8.89 -20.50
CA VAL A 394 4.68 10.21 -19.93
C VAL A 394 3.43 11.08 -19.77
N TYR A 395 2.58 11.12 -20.79
CA TYR A 395 1.37 11.95 -20.77
C TYR A 395 0.24 11.34 -19.95
N MET A 396 0.19 10.02 -19.79
CA MET A 396 -0.74 9.37 -18.87
C MET A 396 -0.52 9.85 -17.43
N GLU A 397 0.73 9.79 -16.94
CA GLU A 397 1.09 10.30 -15.61
C GLU A 397 0.89 11.82 -15.51
N ALA A 398 1.22 12.58 -16.57
CA ALA A 398 1.01 14.02 -16.56
C ALA A 398 -0.47 14.42 -16.51
N PHE A 399 -1.37 13.63 -17.11
CA PHE A 399 -2.80 13.84 -17.05
C PHE A 399 -3.36 13.53 -15.65
N GLU A 400 -2.85 12.51 -14.97
CA GLU A 400 -3.23 12.23 -13.57
C GLU A 400 -2.85 13.38 -12.63
N HIS A 401 -1.62 13.89 -12.72
CA HIS A 401 -1.22 15.04 -11.91
C HIS A 401 -2.08 16.30 -12.19
N ILE A 402 -2.40 16.60 -13.45
CA ILE A 402 -3.19 17.80 -13.75
C ILE A 402 -4.66 17.64 -13.32
N THR A 403 -5.21 16.42 -13.34
CA THR A 403 -6.57 16.15 -12.84
C THR A 403 -6.64 16.17 -11.31
N GLU A 404 -5.56 15.80 -10.61
CA GLU A 404 -5.43 16.02 -9.17
C GLU A 404 -5.48 17.52 -8.83
N ALA A 405 -4.75 18.36 -9.59
CA ALA A 405 -4.81 19.81 -9.44
C ALA A 405 -6.25 20.33 -9.61
N TRP A 406 -6.96 19.88 -10.65
CA TRP A 406 -8.37 20.24 -10.83
C TRP A 406 -9.26 19.74 -9.69
N SER A 407 -9.03 18.55 -9.16
CA SER A 407 -9.83 18.01 -8.05
C SER A 407 -9.84 18.96 -6.85
N THR A 408 -8.68 19.56 -6.52
CA THR A 408 -8.60 20.59 -5.46
C THR A 408 -9.33 21.90 -5.82
N ILE A 409 -9.25 22.35 -7.09
CA ILE A 409 -9.97 23.54 -7.58
C ILE A 409 -11.49 23.31 -7.49
N LEU A 410 -11.96 22.13 -7.90
CA LEU A 410 -13.39 21.83 -7.99
C LEU A 410 -14.04 21.64 -6.62
N GLN A 411 -13.33 21.04 -5.66
CA GLN A 411 -13.78 20.96 -4.25
C GLN A 411 -14.13 22.34 -3.68
N ASP A 412 -13.36 23.36 -4.06
CA ASP A 412 -13.49 24.75 -3.59
C ASP A 412 -13.94 25.70 -4.72
N SER A 413 -14.75 25.19 -5.66
CA SER A 413 -15.17 25.92 -6.88
C SER A 413 -15.82 27.29 -6.63
N GLN A 414 -16.40 27.50 -5.45
CA GLN A 414 -17.00 28.77 -5.00
C GLN A 414 -16.01 29.96 -4.98
N TYR A 415 -14.71 29.71 -4.90
CA TYR A 415 -13.68 30.76 -4.89
C TYR A 415 -13.24 31.20 -6.29
N PHE A 416 -13.70 30.53 -7.35
CA PHE A 416 -13.30 30.76 -8.73
C PHE A 416 -14.47 31.31 -9.57
N PRO A 417 -14.19 31.96 -10.71
CA PRO A 417 -15.24 32.46 -11.59
C PRO A 417 -16.09 31.30 -12.15
N ALA A 418 -17.35 31.21 -11.73
CA ALA A 418 -18.24 30.08 -12.05
C ALA A 418 -18.37 29.82 -13.56
N GLU A 419 -18.47 30.88 -14.38
CA GLU A 419 -18.55 30.75 -15.84
C GLU A 419 -17.28 30.15 -16.45
N LEU A 420 -16.10 30.51 -15.93
CA LEU A 420 -14.84 29.98 -16.44
C LEU A 420 -14.66 28.51 -16.05
N ILE A 421 -15.00 28.14 -14.81
CA ILE A 421 -14.99 26.74 -14.37
C ILE A 421 -15.96 25.94 -15.24
N ARG A 422 -17.17 26.45 -15.47
CA ARG A 422 -18.16 25.81 -16.34
C ARG A 422 -17.63 25.59 -17.76
N GLN A 423 -17.04 26.60 -18.39
CA GLN A 423 -16.44 26.49 -19.72
C GLN A 423 -15.28 25.49 -19.76
N SER A 424 -14.45 25.47 -18.72
CA SER A 424 -13.33 24.54 -18.57
C SER A 424 -13.83 23.11 -18.46
N SER A 425 -14.85 22.87 -17.62
CA SER A 425 -15.50 21.57 -17.46
C SER A 425 -16.08 21.06 -18.78
N ILE A 426 -16.74 21.93 -19.57
CA ILE A 426 -17.28 21.55 -20.89
C ILE A 426 -16.16 21.11 -21.82
N GLN A 427 -15.06 21.87 -21.90
CA GLN A 427 -13.95 21.56 -22.79
C GLN A 427 -13.24 20.26 -22.41
N ILE A 428 -12.91 20.09 -21.13
CA ILE A 428 -12.20 18.90 -20.62
C ILE A 428 -13.07 17.65 -20.80
N PHE A 429 -14.35 17.72 -20.40
CA PHE A 429 -15.27 16.59 -20.53
C PHE A 429 -15.47 16.16 -21.99
N ASN A 430 -15.64 17.13 -22.91
CA ASN A 430 -15.79 16.82 -24.33
C ASN A 430 -14.50 16.27 -24.96
N HIS A 431 -13.33 16.77 -24.57
CA HIS A 431 -12.06 16.23 -25.07
C HIS A 431 -11.84 14.81 -24.59
N TYR A 432 -12.11 14.51 -23.32
CA TYR A 432 -12.02 13.15 -22.79
C TYR A 432 -12.99 12.19 -23.51
N LEU A 433 -14.24 12.61 -23.76
CA LEU A 433 -15.16 11.81 -24.58
C LEU A 433 -14.62 11.58 -25.99
N LYS A 434 -14.10 12.62 -26.63
CA LYS A 434 -13.57 12.55 -27.99
C LYS A 434 -12.37 11.59 -28.07
N THR A 435 -11.50 11.55 -27.07
CA THR A 435 -10.30 10.69 -27.08
C THR A 435 -10.62 9.21 -26.91
N HIS A 436 -11.69 8.87 -26.18
CA HIS A 436 -12.08 7.47 -25.94
C HIS A 436 -13.17 6.94 -26.89
N LEU A 437 -13.70 7.77 -27.81
CA LEU A 437 -14.71 7.36 -28.78
C LEU A 437 -14.12 7.15 -30.18
N SER A 438 -14.66 6.17 -30.90
CA SER A 438 -14.34 5.92 -32.30
C SER A 438 -14.92 6.99 -33.24
N PRO A 439 -14.32 7.20 -34.44
CA PRO A 439 -14.91 8.03 -35.48
C PRO A 439 -16.35 7.59 -35.83
N PRO A 440 -17.30 8.53 -36.08
CA PRO A 440 -17.07 9.95 -36.38
C PRO A 440 -17.09 10.91 -35.18
N ASP A 441 -17.51 10.46 -33.99
CA ASP A 441 -17.71 11.34 -32.84
C ASP A 441 -16.44 11.53 -32.00
N GLY A 442 -15.44 10.67 -32.17
CA GLY A 442 -14.15 10.76 -31.49
C GLY A 442 -12.95 10.49 -32.40
N THR A 443 -11.78 10.41 -31.78
CA THR A 443 -10.46 10.28 -32.42
C THR A 443 -9.74 8.98 -32.08
N ARG A 444 -10.37 8.08 -31.32
CA ARG A 444 -9.76 6.80 -31.00
C ARG A 444 -9.56 5.98 -32.26
N VAL A 445 -8.31 5.62 -32.55
CA VAL A 445 -7.96 4.84 -33.74
C VAL A 445 -8.30 3.38 -33.48
N ALA A 446 -8.90 2.69 -34.47
CA ALA A 446 -9.11 1.26 -34.37
C ALA A 446 -7.74 0.55 -34.38
N THR A 447 -7.46 -0.26 -33.36
CA THR A 447 -6.23 -1.03 -33.24
C THR A 447 -6.07 -1.94 -34.47
N THR A 448 -5.07 -1.65 -35.30
CA THR A 448 -4.79 -2.41 -36.53
C THR A 448 -4.01 -3.70 -36.28
N ASN A 449 -3.56 -3.91 -35.04
CA ASN A 449 -2.81 -5.09 -34.65
C ASN A 449 -3.75 -6.22 -34.24
N ALA A 450 -3.32 -7.47 -34.42
CA ALA A 450 -4.01 -8.60 -33.80
C ALA A 450 -4.20 -8.32 -32.30
N PRO A 451 -5.34 -8.70 -31.69
CA PRO A 451 -5.56 -8.47 -30.27
C PRO A 451 -4.36 -9.02 -29.51
N ALA A 452 -3.66 -8.13 -28.79
CA ALA A 452 -2.59 -8.57 -27.91
C ALA A 452 -3.19 -9.56 -26.91
N GLU A 453 -2.47 -10.64 -26.60
CA GLU A 453 -2.86 -11.49 -25.47
C GLU A 453 -2.79 -10.62 -24.21
N ILE A 454 -3.96 -10.27 -23.68
CA ILE A 454 -4.09 -9.55 -22.42
C ILE A 454 -3.61 -10.50 -21.33
N ASP A 455 -2.55 -10.10 -20.63
CA ASP A 455 -2.00 -10.87 -19.51
C ASP A 455 -3.06 -10.91 -18.38
N GLU A 456 -3.16 -12.03 -17.66
CA GLU A 456 -4.06 -12.15 -16.50
C GLU A 456 -3.70 -11.15 -15.37
N ILE A 457 -2.48 -10.59 -15.43
CA ILE A 457 -1.96 -9.58 -14.50
C ILE A 457 -2.35 -8.15 -14.91
N GLU A 458 -2.82 -7.93 -16.16
CA GLU A 458 -3.19 -6.60 -16.62
C GLU A 458 -4.40 -6.08 -15.84
N GLU A 459 -4.26 -4.87 -15.29
CA GLU A 459 -5.33 -4.23 -14.53
C GLU A 459 -6.49 -3.83 -15.43
N ASP A 460 -7.68 -4.10 -14.93
CA ASP A 460 -8.94 -3.69 -15.53
C ASP A 460 -9.01 -2.16 -15.71
N ASP A 461 -9.55 -1.69 -16.83
CA ASP A 461 -9.70 -0.24 -17.11
C ASP A 461 -10.47 0.49 -16.00
N ARG A 462 -11.42 -0.19 -15.36
CA ARG A 462 -12.19 0.36 -14.22
C ARG A 462 -11.34 0.61 -12.98
N VAL A 463 -10.20 -0.08 -12.84
CA VAL A 463 -9.24 0.08 -11.75
C VAL A 463 -8.13 1.05 -12.17
N LYS A 464 -7.54 0.80 -13.35
CA LYS A 464 -6.43 1.57 -13.93
C LYS A 464 -6.79 3.04 -14.15
N TYR A 465 -7.98 3.34 -14.68
CA TYR A 465 -8.42 4.72 -14.96
C TYR A 465 -9.40 5.27 -13.92
N ARG A 466 -9.52 4.63 -12.75
CA ARG A 466 -10.51 4.99 -11.72
C ARG A 466 -10.43 6.46 -11.32
N ASP A 467 -9.22 6.97 -11.11
CA ASP A 467 -9.00 8.32 -10.59
C ASP A 467 -9.29 9.37 -11.67
N GLN A 468 -8.90 9.10 -12.93
CA GLN A 468 -9.26 9.92 -14.09
C GLN A 468 -10.78 9.97 -14.28
N LEU A 469 -11.45 8.81 -14.31
CA LEU A 469 -12.90 8.72 -14.44
C LEU A 469 -13.63 9.40 -13.27
N SER A 470 -13.07 9.33 -12.05
CA SER A 470 -13.58 10.07 -10.90
C SER A 470 -13.54 11.58 -11.13
N ALA A 471 -12.40 12.12 -11.57
CA ALA A 471 -12.26 13.54 -11.89
C ALA A 471 -13.19 13.98 -13.02
N ILE A 472 -13.27 13.21 -14.12
CA ILE A 472 -14.19 13.44 -15.24
C ILE A 472 -15.65 13.38 -14.80
N GLY A 473 -15.98 12.48 -13.88
CA GLY A 473 -17.30 12.42 -13.25
C GLY A 473 -17.66 13.72 -12.51
N VAL A 474 -16.71 14.30 -11.76
CA VAL A 474 -16.91 15.60 -11.08
C VAL A 474 -17.08 16.73 -12.08
N PHE A 475 -16.24 16.81 -13.13
CA PHE A 475 -16.42 17.79 -14.21
C PHE A 475 -17.82 17.68 -14.81
N GLY A 476 -18.26 16.46 -15.13
CA GLY A 476 -19.59 16.18 -15.68
C GLY A 476 -20.74 16.65 -14.77
N ARG A 477 -20.61 16.51 -13.45
CA ARG A 477 -21.61 16.97 -12.46
C ARG A 477 -21.73 18.50 -12.36
N LEU A 478 -20.68 19.24 -12.70
CA LEU A 478 -20.74 20.71 -12.74
C LEU A 478 -21.50 21.24 -13.97
N ILE A 479 -21.68 20.41 -14.99
CA ILE A 479 -22.27 20.76 -16.28
C ILE A 479 -23.38 19.78 -16.67
N THR A 480 -24.21 19.36 -15.72
CA THR A 480 -25.27 18.35 -15.91
C THR A 480 -26.20 18.62 -17.08
N ASP A 481 -26.46 19.90 -17.37
CA ASP A 481 -27.28 20.34 -18.50
C ASP A 481 -26.62 20.10 -19.89
N HIS A 482 -25.31 19.88 -19.92
CA HIS A 482 -24.55 19.52 -21.13
C HIS A 482 -24.12 18.04 -21.13
N SER A 483 -23.53 17.57 -20.02
CA SER A 483 -22.93 16.23 -19.90
C SER A 483 -23.96 15.09 -19.95
N ILE A 484 -25.13 15.25 -19.35
CA ILE A 484 -26.16 14.20 -19.34
C ILE A 484 -26.80 14.05 -20.74
N PRO A 485 -27.26 15.13 -21.41
CA PRO A 485 -27.83 15.01 -22.75
C PRO A 485 -26.86 14.42 -23.79
N ILE A 486 -25.57 14.79 -23.76
CA ILE A 486 -24.59 14.24 -24.72
C ILE A 486 -24.35 12.75 -24.48
N LEU A 487 -24.24 12.31 -23.22
CA LEU A 487 -24.10 10.89 -22.89
C LEU A 487 -25.34 10.08 -23.28
N VAL A 488 -26.55 10.59 -23.02
CA VAL A 488 -27.80 9.94 -23.44
C VAL A 488 -27.81 9.75 -24.96
N LYS A 489 -27.50 10.80 -25.71
CA LYS A 489 -27.49 10.75 -27.18
C LYS A 489 -26.48 9.73 -27.70
N LEU A 490 -25.25 9.75 -27.18
CA LEU A 490 -24.19 8.84 -27.61
C LEU A 490 -24.52 7.39 -27.25
N LEU A 491 -24.96 7.11 -26.01
CA LEU A 491 -25.34 5.76 -25.60
C LEU A 491 -26.51 5.22 -26.43
N GLU A 492 -27.60 5.98 -26.59
CA GLU A 492 -28.77 5.51 -27.36
C GLU A 492 -28.41 5.24 -28.84
N ASP A 493 -27.56 6.06 -29.45
CA ASP A 493 -27.03 5.82 -30.81
C ASP A 493 -26.21 4.52 -30.87
N ARG A 494 -25.22 4.36 -29.98
CA ARG A 494 -24.34 3.19 -29.96
C ARG A 494 -25.09 1.89 -29.68
N ILE A 495 -26.05 1.91 -28.75
CA ILE A 495 -26.93 0.76 -28.46
C ILE A 495 -27.78 0.41 -29.68
N THR A 496 -28.36 1.41 -30.35
CA THR A 496 -29.18 1.20 -31.54
C THR A 496 -28.35 0.60 -32.68
N ARG A 497 -27.12 1.09 -32.87
CA ARG A 497 -26.16 0.57 -33.86
C ARG A 497 -25.76 -0.86 -33.53
N LEU A 498 -25.39 -1.16 -32.29
CA LEU A 498 -25.04 -2.52 -31.85
C LEU A 498 -26.19 -3.49 -32.09
N HIS A 499 -27.40 -3.15 -31.64
CA HIS A 499 -28.59 -3.97 -31.85
C HIS A 499 -28.84 -4.25 -33.34
N GLY A 500 -28.71 -3.23 -34.20
CA GLY A 500 -28.83 -3.38 -35.64
C GLY A 500 -27.77 -4.30 -36.26
N GLN A 501 -26.52 -4.23 -35.81
CA GLN A 501 -25.45 -5.12 -36.27
C GLN A 501 -25.69 -6.57 -35.84
N LEU A 502 -26.05 -6.80 -34.58
CA LEU A 502 -26.36 -8.14 -34.08
C LEU A 502 -27.53 -8.76 -34.86
N GLN A 503 -28.59 -8.00 -35.13
CA GLN A 503 -29.72 -8.45 -35.95
C GLN A 503 -29.29 -8.79 -37.39
N ARG A 504 -28.45 -7.95 -38.01
CA ARG A 504 -27.95 -8.18 -39.37
C ARG A 504 -27.12 -9.46 -39.47
N ILE A 505 -26.22 -9.68 -38.51
CA ILE A 505 -25.37 -10.87 -38.47
C ILE A 505 -26.22 -12.13 -38.26
N HIS A 506 -27.21 -12.07 -37.37
CA HIS A 506 -28.14 -13.16 -37.12
C HIS A 506 -28.96 -13.53 -38.37
N GLN A 507 -29.48 -12.54 -39.11
CA GLN A 507 -30.25 -12.75 -40.34
C GLN A 507 -29.42 -13.33 -41.50
N LEU A 508 -28.13 -13.01 -41.56
CA LEU A 508 -27.22 -13.46 -42.62
C LEU A 508 -26.60 -14.85 -42.37
N ALA A 509 -27.06 -15.58 -41.34
CA ALA A 509 -26.68 -16.95 -41.02
C ALA A 509 -25.16 -17.21 -40.98
N GLY A 510 -24.37 -16.24 -40.51
CA GLY A 510 -22.93 -16.41 -40.33
C GLY A 510 -22.11 -16.53 -41.62
N ALA A 511 -22.54 -15.89 -42.73
CA ALA A 511 -21.70 -15.82 -43.93
C ALA A 511 -20.29 -15.27 -43.60
N ALA A 512 -19.27 -16.03 -43.98
CA ALA A 512 -17.95 -16.12 -43.34
C ALA A 512 -16.97 -14.93 -43.49
N ASN A 513 -17.43 -13.71 -43.83
CA ASN A 513 -16.59 -12.53 -44.00
C ASN A 513 -17.21 -11.27 -43.36
N ASN A 514 -17.75 -11.38 -42.14
CA ASN A 514 -18.19 -10.21 -41.40
C ASN A 514 -16.99 -9.60 -40.68
N ASP A 515 -16.61 -8.40 -41.11
CA ASP A 515 -15.63 -7.55 -40.43
C ASP A 515 -16.14 -7.22 -39.01
N THR A 516 -15.58 -7.86 -37.98
CA THR A 516 -15.97 -7.68 -36.57
C THR A 516 -15.42 -6.38 -35.98
N SER A 517 -14.53 -5.67 -36.68
CA SER A 517 -13.92 -4.42 -36.21
C SER A 517 -14.97 -3.37 -35.82
N VAL A 518 -16.12 -3.36 -36.50
CA VAL A 518 -17.24 -2.47 -36.17
C VAL A 518 -17.87 -2.83 -34.82
N LEU A 519 -18.00 -4.13 -34.51
CA LEU A 519 -18.48 -4.57 -33.20
C LEU A 519 -17.45 -4.24 -32.12
N ASP A 520 -16.17 -4.44 -32.39
CA ASP A 520 -15.09 -4.14 -31.44
C ASP A 520 -15.09 -2.64 -31.10
N CYS A 521 -15.14 -1.76 -32.11
CA CYS A 521 -15.26 -0.31 -31.90
C CYS A 521 -16.54 0.08 -31.13
N LEU A 522 -17.67 -0.58 -31.40
CA LEU A 522 -18.93 -0.31 -30.70
C LEU A 522 -18.89 -0.79 -29.24
N ASN A 523 -18.34 -1.96 -28.99
CA ASN A 523 -18.18 -2.53 -27.64
C ASN A 523 -17.30 -1.62 -26.80
N GLU A 524 -16.18 -1.20 -27.37
CA GLU A 524 -15.25 -0.28 -26.79
C GLU A 524 -15.88 1.10 -26.53
N ASP A 525 -16.64 1.68 -27.48
CA ASP A 525 -17.37 2.94 -27.26
C ASP A 525 -18.38 2.80 -26.10
N LEU A 526 -19.10 1.69 -26.04
CA LEU A 526 -20.09 1.40 -25.00
C LEU A 526 -19.44 1.20 -23.63
N HIS A 527 -18.29 0.53 -23.57
CA HIS A 527 -17.50 0.34 -22.36
C HIS A 527 -17.17 1.71 -21.71
N TRP A 528 -16.53 2.61 -22.46
CA TRP A 528 -16.17 3.95 -21.97
C TRP A 528 -17.38 4.80 -21.62
N LEU A 529 -18.43 4.80 -22.46
CA LEU A 529 -19.63 5.59 -22.19
C LEU A 529 -20.36 5.14 -20.91
N VAL A 530 -20.43 3.83 -20.64
CA VAL A 530 -21.03 3.31 -19.41
C VAL A 530 -20.17 3.63 -18.20
N MET A 531 -18.83 3.53 -18.30
CA MET A 531 -17.92 3.93 -17.23
C MET A 531 -18.04 5.41 -16.86
N ILE A 532 -17.97 6.30 -17.86
CA ILE A 532 -18.12 7.75 -17.67
C ILE A 532 -19.50 8.07 -17.07
N SER A 533 -20.56 7.43 -17.56
CA SER A 533 -21.91 7.59 -17.00
C SER A 533 -21.99 7.13 -15.54
N GLY A 534 -21.36 6.01 -15.19
CA GLY A 534 -21.31 5.49 -13.82
C GLY A 534 -20.61 6.45 -12.86
N HIS A 535 -19.47 7.00 -13.25
CA HIS A 535 -18.74 7.99 -12.45
C HIS A 535 -19.45 9.34 -12.38
N LEU A 536 -20.13 9.78 -13.44
CA LEU A 536 -20.95 10.99 -13.41
C LEU A 536 -22.12 10.84 -12.43
N LEU A 537 -22.84 9.71 -12.49
CA LEU A 537 -24.06 9.50 -11.72
C LEU A 537 -23.82 9.13 -10.25
N THR A 538 -22.66 8.56 -9.89
CA THR A 538 -22.43 8.01 -8.54
C THR A 538 -21.10 8.43 -7.93
N SER A 539 -21.09 8.69 -6.62
CA SER A 539 -19.88 8.83 -5.79
C SER A 539 -19.86 7.71 -4.76
N ILE A 540 -18.95 6.75 -4.93
CA ILE A 540 -18.81 5.62 -4.00
C ILE A 540 -17.69 5.94 -3.02
N SER A 541 -18.03 5.85 -1.73
CA SER A 541 -17.08 5.93 -0.62
C SER A 541 -16.99 4.54 0.01
N GLU A 542 -15.78 3.99 0.12
CA GLU A 542 -15.57 2.73 0.85
C GLU A 542 -15.82 2.96 2.35
N GLY A 543 -16.70 2.16 2.95
CA GLY A 543 -17.01 2.22 4.38
C GLY A 543 -18.12 3.20 4.79
N GLU A 544 -18.65 4.00 3.85
CA GLU A 544 -19.77 4.93 4.10
C GLU A 544 -20.98 4.61 3.21
N THR A 545 -22.16 5.11 3.60
CA THR A 545 -23.36 5.01 2.75
C THR A 545 -23.18 5.90 1.53
N SER A 546 -23.13 5.31 0.32
CA SER A 546 -23.06 6.09 -0.92
C SER A 546 -24.40 6.77 -1.20
N LEU A 547 -24.38 8.06 -1.51
CA LEU A 547 -25.55 8.89 -1.79
C LEU A 547 -25.56 9.34 -3.25
N ILE A 548 -26.74 9.72 -3.75
CA ILE A 548 -26.88 10.39 -5.04
C ILE A 548 -26.16 11.75 -4.95
N PRO A 549 -25.24 12.09 -5.88
CA PRO A 549 -24.57 13.38 -5.89
C PRO A 549 -25.56 14.55 -5.93
N ILE A 550 -25.32 15.58 -5.12
CA ILE A 550 -26.26 16.68 -4.92
C ILE A 550 -26.52 17.47 -6.21
N GLU A 551 -25.53 17.57 -7.10
CA GLU A 551 -25.65 18.22 -8.40
C GLU A 551 -26.68 17.52 -9.29
N ILE A 552 -26.78 16.19 -9.20
CA ILE A 552 -27.74 15.37 -9.95
C ILE A 552 -29.15 15.61 -9.41
N ILE A 553 -29.33 15.59 -8.09
CA ILE A 553 -30.63 15.88 -7.45
C ILE A 553 -31.10 17.27 -7.86
N ARG A 554 -30.23 18.28 -7.71
CA ARG A 554 -30.53 19.67 -8.06
C ARG A 554 -30.91 19.81 -9.54
N PHE A 555 -30.21 19.11 -10.43
CA PHE A 555 -30.53 19.12 -11.85
C PHE A 555 -31.94 18.55 -12.12
N CYS A 556 -32.29 17.40 -11.54
CA CYS A 556 -33.63 16.83 -11.68
C CYS A 556 -34.72 17.74 -11.09
N VAL A 557 -34.47 18.38 -9.94
CA VAL A 557 -35.41 19.34 -9.34
C VAL A 557 -35.65 20.53 -10.28
N LEU A 558 -34.59 21.07 -10.91
CA LEU A 558 -34.70 22.17 -11.88
C LEU A 558 -35.46 21.79 -13.16
N GLN A 559 -35.49 20.51 -13.54
CA GLN A 559 -36.19 20.02 -14.72
C GLN A 559 -37.64 19.60 -14.46
N THR A 560 -38.13 19.67 -13.22
CA THR A 560 -39.46 19.17 -12.83
C THR A 560 -40.60 19.73 -13.71
N ASP A 561 -40.54 21.02 -14.07
CA ASP A 561 -41.58 21.67 -14.88
C ASP A 561 -41.57 21.24 -16.36
N ASN A 562 -40.43 20.72 -16.85
CA ASN A 562 -40.24 20.29 -18.24
C ASN A 562 -40.49 18.79 -18.43
N VAL A 563 -40.63 18.03 -17.35
CA VAL A 563 -40.67 16.56 -17.36
C VAL A 563 -42.05 16.04 -16.99
N ASN A 564 -42.49 15.01 -17.70
CA ASN A 564 -43.69 14.25 -17.42
C ASN A 564 -43.32 12.93 -16.71
N VAL A 565 -43.83 12.74 -15.49
CA VAL A 565 -43.57 11.54 -14.68
C VAL A 565 -44.00 10.26 -15.40
N GLN A 566 -45.20 10.23 -15.99
CA GLN A 566 -45.71 9.03 -16.65
C GLN A 566 -44.85 8.61 -17.85
N THR A 567 -44.43 9.59 -18.66
CA THR A 567 -43.54 9.35 -19.81
C THR A 567 -42.18 8.86 -19.34
N THR A 568 -41.65 9.43 -18.26
CA THR A 568 -40.39 8.99 -17.64
C THR A 568 -40.46 7.55 -17.13
N LEU A 569 -41.52 7.20 -16.41
CA LEU A 569 -41.73 5.83 -15.92
C LEU A 569 -41.94 4.85 -17.07
N GLN A 570 -42.60 5.26 -18.17
CA GLN A 570 -42.74 4.43 -19.36
C GLN A 570 -41.39 4.18 -20.04
N VAL A 571 -40.52 5.19 -20.12
CA VAL A 571 -39.15 5.03 -20.65
C VAL A 571 -38.33 4.07 -19.79
N LEU A 572 -38.46 4.15 -18.46
CA LEU A 572 -37.79 3.26 -17.51
C LEU A 572 -38.28 1.81 -17.64
N ALA A 573 -39.60 1.61 -17.60
CA ALA A 573 -40.24 0.29 -17.62
C ALA A 573 -40.21 -0.42 -18.98
N SER A 574 -39.67 0.23 -20.02
CA SER A 574 -39.63 -0.28 -21.40
C SER A 574 -38.19 -0.41 -21.93
N PRO A 575 -37.28 -1.15 -21.26
CA PRO A 575 -35.89 -1.34 -21.73
C PRO A 575 -35.83 -2.18 -23.02
N THR A 576 -36.94 -2.81 -23.40
CA THR A 576 -37.10 -3.64 -24.59
C THR A 576 -37.32 -2.87 -25.89
N HIS A 577 -37.70 -1.59 -25.80
CA HIS A 577 -38.02 -0.70 -26.91
C HIS A 577 -37.01 0.44 -27.01
N ARG A 578 -36.82 1.01 -28.21
CA ARG A 578 -35.99 2.21 -28.34
C ARG A 578 -36.71 3.38 -27.66
N ALA A 579 -35.94 4.28 -27.04
CA ALA A 579 -36.52 5.47 -26.41
C ALA A 579 -37.31 6.31 -27.43
N SER A 580 -36.81 6.39 -28.67
CA SER A 580 -37.46 7.10 -29.79
C SER A 580 -38.86 6.57 -30.14
N ASP A 581 -39.17 5.32 -29.79
CA ASP A 581 -40.46 4.69 -30.12
C ASP A 581 -41.55 5.09 -29.11
N ILE A 582 -41.16 5.71 -28.00
CA ILE A 582 -42.05 6.15 -26.93
C ILE A 582 -42.46 7.61 -27.18
N PRO A 583 -43.77 7.91 -27.34
CA PRO A 583 -44.23 9.27 -27.61
C PRO A 583 -43.79 10.27 -26.53
N GLY A 584 -43.13 11.36 -26.94
CA GLY A 584 -42.69 12.43 -26.04
C GLY A 584 -41.45 12.11 -25.19
N ALA A 585 -40.82 10.94 -25.38
CA ALA A 585 -39.65 10.52 -24.60
C ALA A 585 -38.42 11.42 -24.78
N GLU A 586 -38.31 12.09 -25.92
CA GLU A 586 -37.17 12.99 -26.15
C GLU A 586 -37.33 14.32 -25.40
N GLN A 587 -38.56 14.84 -25.33
CA GLN A 587 -38.84 16.19 -24.84
C GLN A 587 -39.25 16.23 -23.36
N THR A 588 -39.89 15.17 -22.86
CA THR A 588 -40.60 15.19 -21.56
C THR A 588 -40.09 14.14 -20.58
N THR A 589 -38.99 13.47 -20.86
CA THR A 589 -38.39 12.49 -19.94
C THR A 589 -37.28 13.13 -19.10
N ASP A 590 -37.22 12.78 -17.81
CA ASP A 590 -36.09 13.17 -16.97
C ASP A 590 -34.76 12.66 -17.56
N PRO A 591 -33.78 13.54 -17.85
CA PRO A 591 -32.56 13.12 -18.53
C PRO A 591 -31.71 12.12 -17.72
N VAL A 592 -31.76 12.16 -16.38
CA VAL A 592 -31.02 11.25 -15.50
C VAL A 592 -31.64 9.86 -15.56
N VAL A 593 -32.96 9.77 -15.39
CA VAL A 593 -33.69 8.50 -15.53
C VAL A 593 -33.54 7.95 -16.95
N ARG A 594 -33.53 8.80 -17.98
CA ARG A 594 -33.29 8.38 -19.37
C ARG A 594 -31.89 7.79 -19.56
N LEU A 595 -30.86 8.40 -18.97
CA LEU A 595 -29.50 7.89 -19.02
C LEU A 595 -29.38 6.51 -18.37
N ILE A 596 -29.94 6.34 -17.18
CA ILE A 596 -29.99 5.04 -16.47
C ILE A 596 -30.77 4.02 -17.31
N SER A 597 -31.90 4.43 -17.89
CA SER A 597 -32.73 3.58 -18.76
C SER A 597 -32.00 3.18 -20.04
N ALA A 598 -31.10 4.01 -20.57
CA ALA A 598 -30.26 3.65 -21.71
C ALA A 598 -29.30 2.49 -21.34
N VAL A 599 -28.70 2.50 -20.15
CA VAL A 599 -27.89 1.36 -19.67
C VAL A 599 -28.75 0.11 -19.50
N PHE A 600 -29.98 0.23 -18.99
CA PHE A 600 -30.91 -0.91 -18.93
C PHE A 600 -31.28 -1.45 -20.32
N ARG A 601 -31.44 -0.58 -21.33
CA ARG A 601 -31.62 -1.02 -22.72
C ARG A 601 -30.40 -1.81 -23.21
N MET A 602 -29.19 -1.39 -22.87
CA MET A 602 -27.98 -2.13 -23.22
C MET A 602 -27.96 -3.53 -22.56
N CYS A 603 -28.30 -3.62 -21.27
CA CYS A 603 -28.47 -4.89 -20.56
C CYS A 603 -29.49 -5.81 -21.24
N GLU A 604 -30.57 -5.25 -21.77
CA GLU A 604 -31.62 -5.99 -22.50
C GLU A 604 -31.17 -6.43 -23.89
N VAL A 605 -30.40 -5.59 -24.62
CA VAL A 605 -29.78 -5.98 -25.90
C VAL A 605 -28.83 -7.16 -25.70
N GLU A 606 -27.99 -7.10 -24.68
CA GLU A 606 -27.09 -8.19 -24.30
C GLU A 606 -27.87 -9.46 -23.96
N LYS A 607 -28.88 -9.36 -23.08
CA LYS A 607 -29.71 -10.50 -22.67
C LYS A 607 -30.37 -11.19 -23.86
N ARG A 608 -30.96 -10.44 -24.78
CA ARG A 608 -31.62 -10.98 -25.99
C ARG A 608 -30.61 -11.64 -26.94
N ALA A 609 -29.41 -11.08 -27.05
CA ALA A 609 -28.35 -11.67 -27.86
C ALA A 609 -27.90 -13.02 -27.27
N LEU A 610 -27.79 -13.12 -25.94
CA LEU A 610 -27.51 -14.39 -25.25
C LEU A 610 -28.63 -15.41 -25.49
N GLU A 611 -29.90 -15.03 -25.33
CA GLU A 611 -31.05 -15.90 -25.59
C GLU A 611 -31.12 -16.36 -27.06
N ALA A 612 -30.58 -15.56 -27.99
CA ALA A 612 -30.46 -15.89 -29.41
C ALA A 612 -29.19 -16.69 -29.77
N ASN A 613 -28.40 -17.14 -28.78
CA ASN A 613 -27.11 -17.84 -28.95
C ASN A 613 -26.05 -17.03 -29.71
N LEU A 614 -26.05 -15.71 -29.55
CA LEU A 614 -25.06 -14.79 -30.14
C LEU A 614 -23.91 -14.44 -29.18
N THR A 615 -23.67 -15.27 -28.16
CA THR A 615 -22.66 -15.02 -27.11
C THR A 615 -21.27 -14.72 -27.67
N HIS A 616 -20.86 -15.39 -28.75
CA HIS A 616 -19.57 -15.21 -29.42
C HIS A 616 -19.38 -13.83 -30.09
N LEU A 617 -20.44 -13.00 -30.17
CA LEU A 617 -20.40 -11.64 -30.72
C LEU A 617 -20.46 -10.56 -29.63
N LEU A 618 -20.63 -10.97 -28.36
CA LEU A 618 -20.69 -10.07 -27.22
C LEU A 618 -19.31 -9.97 -26.57
N SER A 619 -19.01 -8.81 -26.01
CA SER A 619 -17.79 -8.59 -25.24
C SER A 619 -18.03 -8.87 -23.75
N PRO A 620 -17.33 -9.85 -23.13
CA PRO A 620 -17.38 -10.07 -21.68
C PRO A 620 -16.96 -8.84 -20.88
N GLU A 621 -16.08 -7.99 -21.41
CA GLU A 621 -15.62 -6.77 -20.74
C GLU A 621 -16.74 -5.72 -20.65
N VAL A 622 -17.54 -5.58 -21.73
CA VAL A 622 -18.74 -4.73 -21.70
C VAL A 622 -19.76 -5.28 -20.69
N SER A 623 -19.96 -6.60 -20.67
CA SER A 623 -20.85 -7.26 -19.69
C SER A 623 -20.39 -7.01 -18.25
N LEU A 624 -19.09 -7.12 -18.00
CA LEU A 624 -18.48 -6.81 -16.70
C LEU A 624 -18.71 -5.35 -16.31
N THR A 625 -18.62 -4.43 -17.28
CA THR A 625 -18.89 -2.99 -17.08
C THR A 625 -20.35 -2.71 -16.78
N LEU A 626 -21.28 -3.41 -17.43
CA LEU A 626 -22.71 -3.34 -17.12
C LEU A 626 -22.99 -3.84 -15.70
N VAL A 627 -22.41 -4.98 -15.32
CA VAL A 627 -22.53 -5.53 -13.95
C VAL A 627 -21.99 -4.54 -12.92
N TRP A 628 -20.80 -3.97 -13.17
CA TRP A 628 -20.21 -2.91 -12.35
C TRP A 628 -21.15 -1.72 -12.20
N PHE A 629 -21.71 -1.21 -13.31
CA PHE A 629 -22.63 -0.08 -13.29
C PHE A 629 -23.88 -0.41 -12.47
N LEU A 630 -24.47 -1.60 -12.64
CA LEU A 630 -25.63 -2.04 -11.87
C LEU A 630 -25.35 -2.10 -10.37
N GLY A 631 -24.15 -2.56 -9.98
CA GLY A 631 -23.69 -2.52 -8.59
C GLY A 631 -23.64 -1.10 -8.03
N ARG A 632 -22.99 -0.17 -8.74
CA ARG A 632 -22.88 1.24 -8.32
C ARG A 632 -24.24 1.93 -8.25
N PHE A 633 -25.04 1.78 -9.30
CA PHE A 633 -26.41 2.28 -9.38
C PHE A 633 -27.24 1.81 -8.19
N SER A 634 -27.20 0.51 -7.88
CA SER A 634 -28.06 -0.07 -6.85
C SER A 634 -27.75 0.45 -5.46
N VAL A 635 -26.50 0.78 -5.15
CA VAL A 635 -26.15 1.33 -3.83
C VAL A 635 -26.63 2.77 -3.68
N CYS A 636 -26.62 3.57 -4.74
CA CYS A 636 -26.96 5.00 -4.67
C CYS A 636 -28.44 5.29 -4.93
N TYR A 637 -29.02 4.69 -5.97
CA TYR A 637 -30.33 5.07 -6.51
C TYR A 637 -31.45 4.09 -6.19
N LEU A 638 -31.18 2.82 -5.90
CA LEU A 638 -32.21 1.81 -5.77
C LEU A 638 -32.77 1.73 -4.35
N LEU A 639 -34.03 2.11 -4.19
CA LEU A 639 -34.72 2.23 -2.90
C LEU A 639 -33.95 3.12 -1.91
N PRO A 640 -33.66 4.38 -2.28
CA PRO A 640 -32.84 5.26 -1.46
C PRO A 640 -33.62 5.65 -0.20
N ASN A 641 -32.90 5.79 0.92
CA ASN A 641 -33.51 6.31 2.14
C ASN A 641 -33.60 7.83 2.08
N GLU A 642 -34.81 8.35 1.86
CA GLU A 642 -35.11 9.78 1.75
C GLU A 642 -34.63 10.60 2.95
N THR A 643 -34.50 10.00 4.15
CA THR A 643 -34.04 10.72 5.36
C THR A 643 -32.60 11.19 5.28
N TYR A 644 -31.81 10.66 4.35
CA TYR A 644 -30.41 11.06 4.16
C TYR A 644 -30.26 12.32 3.31
N TYR A 645 -31.33 12.81 2.71
CA TYR A 645 -31.31 13.95 1.78
C TYR A 645 -32.07 15.14 2.37
N ASN A 646 -31.51 16.34 2.22
CA ASN A 646 -32.20 17.59 2.59
C ASN A 646 -33.31 17.95 1.60
N GLU A 647 -33.08 17.63 0.32
CA GLU A 647 -34.01 17.83 -0.79
C GLU A 647 -33.90 16.61 -1.71
N MET A 648 -35.03 16.14 -2.24
CA MET A 648 -35.08 14.97 -3.11
C MET A 648 -36.01 15.23 -4.30
N SER A 649 -35.60 14.84 -5.50
CA SER A 649 -36.43 14.98 -6.71
C SER A 649 -37.62 14.03 -6.66
N LEU A 650 -38.82 14.56 -6.87
CA LEU A 650 -40.05 13.76 -6.96
C LEU A 650 -39.92 12.68 -8.05
N ILE A 651 -39.31 12.99 -9.19
CA ILE A 651 -39.19 12.04 -10.30
C ILE A 651 -38.27 10.88 -9.92
N LEU A 652 -37.14 11.15 -9.26
CA LEU A 652 -36.23 10.10 -8.78
C LEU A 652 -36.90 9.24 -7.71
N THR A 653 -37.65 9.85 -6.79
CA THR A 653 -38.46 9.11 -5.80
C THR A 653 -39.52 8.26 -6.49
N GLN A 654 -40.25 8.77 -7.49
CA GLN A 654 -41.26 8.01 -8.22
C GLN A 654 -40.64 6.86 -9.03
N ALA A 655 -39.44 7.03 -9.58
CA ALA A 655 -38.76 6.03 -10.39
C ALA A 655 -38.09 4.91 -9.55
N PHE A 656 -37.46 5.27 -8.44
CA PHE A 656 -36.59 4.36 -7.68
C PHE A 656 -36.90 4.25 -6.18
N GLY A 657 -37.92 4.95 -5.69
CA GLY A 657 -38.29 5.00 -4.27
C GLY A 657 -38.84 3.68 -3.73
N LYS A 658 -38.60 3.42 -2.45
CA LYS A 658 -38.96 2.17 -1.73
C LYS A 658 -40.45 1.85 -1.66
N ASP A 659 -41.30 2.87 -1.76
CA ASP A 659 -42.76 2.74 -1.68
C ASP A 659 -43.44 2.90 -3.04
N THR A 660 -42.67 2.77 -4.14
CA THR A 660 -43.16 2.95 -5.51
C THR A 660 -43.17 1.64 -6.29
N GLU A 661 -44.14 1.48 -7.18
CA GLU A 661 -44.20 0.31 -8.07
C GLU A 661 -43.00 0.27 -9.03
N ALA A 662 -42.52 1.42 -9.50
CA ALA A 662 -41.36 1.50 -10.38
C ALA A 662 -40.05 1.14 -9.66
N GLY A 663 -39.90 1.51 -8.38
CA GLY A 663 -38.76 1.08 -7.56
C GLY A 663 -38.73 -0.44 -7.36
N LEU A 664 -39.88 -1.06 -7.10
CA LEU A 664 -40.01 -2.51 -7.01
C LEU A 664 -39.74 -3.20 -8.35
N TRP A 665 -40.28 -2.66 -9.44
CA TRP A 665 -39.99 -3.16 -10.79
C TRP A 665 -38.50 -3.08 -11.12
N THR A 666 -37.84 -1.98 -10.74
CA THR A 666 -36.41 -1.79 -10.97
C THR A 666 -35.58 -2.82 -10.18
N LEU A 667 -35.95 -3.08 -8.92
CA LEU A 667 -35.32 -4.14 -8.12
C LEU A 667 -35.48 -5.52 -8.77
N ASP A 668 -36.70 -5.88 -9.20
CA ASP A 668 -36.96 -7.17 -9.88
C ASP A 668 -36.16 -7.27 -11.19
N TYR A 669 -36.11 -6.19 -11.98
CA TYR A 669 -35.34 -6.12 -13.23
C TYR A 669 -33.84 -6.33 -13.00
N VAL A 670 -33.23 -5.64 -12.03
CA VAL A 670 -31.80 -5.79 -11.72
C VAL A 670 -31.47 -7.20 -11.26
N ILE A 671 -32.28 -7.78 -10.36
CA ILE A 671 -32.11 -9.17 -9.91
C ILE A 671 -32.23 -10.13 -11.10
N GLY A 672 -33.26 -9.95 -11.94
CA GLY A 672 -33.48 -10.78 -13.13
C GLY A 672 -32.36 -10.67 -14.16
N LYS A 673 -31.77 -9.49 -14.32
CA LYS A 673 -30.62 -9.30 -15.22
C LYS A 673 -29.38 -10.03 -14.69
N LEU A 674 -29.04 -9.86 -13.41
CA LEU A 674 -27.90 -10.57 -12.80
C LEU A 674 -28.11 -12.09 -12.83
N GLU A 675 -29.32 -12.57 -12.54
CA GLU A 675 -29.71 -13.97 -12.66
C GLU A 675 -29.52 -14.50 -14.09
N SER A 676 -29.93 -13.73 -15.10
CA SER A 676 -29.73 -14.12 -16.50
C SER A 676 -28.25 -14.25 -16.88
N ASN A 677 -27.38 -13.37 -16.36
CA ASN A 677 -25.94 -13.46 -16.58
C ASN A 677 -25.37 -14.74 -15.94
N LEU A 678 -25.75 -15.07 -14.71
CA LEU A 678 -25.33 -16.33 -14.06
C LEU A 678 -25.75 -17.58 -14.84
N SER A 679 -26.91 -17.53 -15.50
CA SER A 679 -27.42 -18.65 -16.30
C SER A 679 -26.80 -18.75 -17.70
N LEU A 680 -26.55 -17.61 -18.37
CA LEU A 680 -26.21 -17.57 -19.79
C LEU A 680 -24.71 -17.35 -20.05
N TRP A 681 -23.96 -16.76 -19.11
CA TRP A 681 -22.52 -16.49 -19.23
C TRP A 681 -21.63 -17.52 -18.50
N ALA A 682 -22.11 -18.75 -18.31
CA ALA A 682 -21.43 -19.75 -17.48
C ALA A 682 -19.98 -20.09 -17.91
N SER A 683 -19.58 -19.77 -19.15
CA SER A 683 -18.20 -19.96 -19.65
C SER A 683 -17.21 -18.90 -19.16
N GLU A 684 -17.68 -17.70 -18.81
CA GLU A 684 -16.83 -16.55 -18.45
C GLU A 684 -16.66 -16.44 -16.93
N SER A 685 -15.63 -17.10 -16.38
CA SER A 685 -15.45 -17.24 -14.93
C SER A 685 -15.42 -15.89 -14.18
N LYS A 686 -14.62 -14.93 -14.65
CA LYS A 686 -14.50 -13.58 -14.04
C LYS A 686 -15.87 -12.88 -14.00
N LEU A 687 -16.59 -12.85 -15.11
CA LEU A 687 -17.91 -12.23 -15.23
C LEU A 687 -18.94 -12.87 -14.30
N VAL A 688 -18.97 -14.19 -14.21
CA VAL A 688 -19.90 -14.92 -13.33
C VAL A 688 -19.62 -14.62 -11.86
N VAL A 689 -18.35 -14.58 -11.46
CA VAL A 689 -17.94 -14.24 -10.09
C VAL A 689 -18.34 -12.80 -9.74
N GLU A 690 -18.01 -11.83 -10.59
CA GLU A 690 -18.38 -10.42 -10.41
C GLU A 690 -19.91 -10.21 -10.39
N THR A 691 -20.65 -10.95 -11.21
CA THR A 691 -22.12 -10.94 -11.21
C THR A 691 -22.67 -11.41 -9.87
N ALA A 692 -22.13 -12.50 -9.31
CA ALA A 692 -22.55 -13.04 -8.03
C ALA A 692 -22.17 -12.12 -6.84
N GLN A 693 -21.02 -11.46 -6.91
CA GLN A 693 -20.61 -10.45 -5.93
C GLN A 693 -21.51 -9.21 -6.00
N THR A 694 -21.82 -8.74 -7.21
CA THR A 694 -22.75 -7.62 -7.42
C THR A 694 -24.14 -7.95 -6.90
N LEU A 695 -24.63 -9.17 -7.10
CA LEU A 695 -25.88 -9.63 -6.50
C LEU A 695 -25.85 -9.52 -4.96
N THR A 696 -24.72 -9.85 -4.34
CA THR A 696 -24.51 -9.63 -2.89
C THR A 696 -24.59 -8.14 -2.55
N ILE A 697 -23.96 -7.25 -3.31
CA ILE A 697 -24.03 -5.79 -3.10
C ILE A 697 -25.47 -5.26 -3.21
N VAL A 698 -26.25 -5.76 -4.18
CA VAL A 698 -27.65 -5.38 -4.39
C VAL A 698 -28.53 -5.84 -3.22
N LEU A 699 -28.32 -7.06 -2.73
CA LEU A 699 -29.17 -7.66 -1.69
C LEU A 699 -28.70 -7.37 -0.26
N ASN A 700 -27.45 -6.91 -0.06
CA ASN A 700 -26.90 -6.54 1.24
C ASN A 700 -27.41 -5.16 1.71
N ASN A 701 -28.72 -5.04 1.86
CA ASN A 701 -29.43 -3.91 2.44
C ASN A 701 -30.79 -4.42 2.94
N THR A 702 -31.16 -4.03 4.16
CA THR A 702 -32.38 -4.53 4.81
C THR A 702 -33.66 -4.14 4.08
N GLU A 703 -33.72 -2.96 3.47
CA GLU A 703 -34.90 -2.49 2.74
C GLU A 703 -35.04 -3.21 1.39
N ARG A 704 -33.95 -3.31 0.62
CA ARG A 704 -33.93 -4.07 -0.65
C ARG A 704 -34.21 -5.55 -0.43
N GLY A 705 -33.63 -6.17 0.60
CA GLY A 705 -33.88 -7.57 0.93
C GLY A 705 -35.35 -7.86 1.28
N ASP A 706 -36.00 -7.00 2.07
CA ASP A 706 -37.39 -7.18 2.47
C ASP A 706 -38.34 -7.13 1.27
N LYS A 707 -38.11 -6.16 0.36
CA LYS A 707 -38.89 -6.02 -0.88
C LYS A 707 -38.56 -7.11 -1.91
N ALA A 708 -37.32 -7.60 -1.97
CA ALA A 708 -36.87 -8.59 -2.95
C ALA A 708 -37.64 -9.92 -2.85
N ILE A 709 -38.17 -10.28 -1.67
CA ILE A 709 -38.95 -11.52 -1.48
C ILE A 709 -40.23 -11.55 -2.33
N GLN A 710 -40.76 -10.37 -2.66
CA GLN A 710 -41.94 -10.23 -3.51
C GLN A 710 -41.59 -10.27 -5.01
N CYS A 711 -40.30 -10.19 -5.36
CA CYS A 711 -39.82 -10.14 -6.73
C CYS A 711 -39.80 -11.54 -7.36
N SER A 712 -40.34 -11.65 -8.58
CA SER A 712 -40.42 -12.92 -9.31
C SER A 712 -39.04 -13.48 -9.65
N SER A 713 -38.08 -12.59 -9.93
CA SER A 713 -36.71 -12.94 -10.28
C SER A 713 -35.95 -13.55 -9.11
N LEU A 714 -36.16 -13.07 -7.87
CA LEU A 714 -35.57 -13.68 -6.68
C LEU A 714 -36.13 -15.09 -6.46
N ILE A 715 -37.44 -15.27 -6.60
CA ILE A 715 -38.07 -16.60 -6.46
C ILE A 715 -37.49 -17.58 -7.48
N ASN A 716 -37.29 -17.13 -8.73
CA ASN A 716 -36.66 -17.94 -9.77
C ASN A 716 -35.19 -18.26 -9.45
N LEU A 717 -34.44 -17.29 -8.94
CA LEU A 717 -33.06 -17.49 -8.51
C LEU A 717 -32.95 -18.53 -7.39
N VAL A 718 -33.81 -18.45 -6.36
CA VAL A 718 -33.88 -19.46 -5.28
C VAL A 718 -34.22 -20.84 -5.85
N LYS A 719 -35.21 -20.95 -6.75
CA LYS A 719 -35.56 -22.23 -7.39
C LYS A 719 -34.40 -22.81 -8.20
N LYS A 720 -33.69 -22.01 -8.99
CA LYS A 720 -32.52 -22.46 -9.77
C LYS A 720 -31.38 -22.93 -8.87
N GLN A 721 -31.12 -22.21 -7.78
CA GLN A 721 -30.16 -22.63 -6.76
C GLN A 721 -30.57 -23.95 -6.10
N SER A 722 -31.81 -24.06 -5.63
CA SER A 722 -32.35 -25.24 -4.94
C SER A 722 -32.44 -26.49 -5.83
N THR A 723 -32.55 -26.31 -7.15
CA THR A 723 -32.58 -27.41 -8.14
C THR A 723 -31.20 -27.81 -8.66
N GLY A 724 -30.13 -27.14 -8.21
CA GLY A 724 -28.75 -27.44 -8.64
C GLY A 724 -28.41 -26.91 -10.03
N SER A 725 -29.16 -25.94 -10.56
CA SER A 725 -28.90 -25.37 -11.90
C SER A 725 -27.53 -24.68 -12.00
N TYR A 726 -26.96 -24.25 -10.87
CA TYR A 726 -25.67 -23.56 -10.79
C TYR A 726 -24.48 -24.46 -10.44
N HIS A 727 -24.63 -25.78 -10.48
CA HIS A 727 -23.60 -26.74 -10.09
C HIS A 727 -22.24 -26.50 -10.79
N ASN A 728 -22.27 -26.15 -12.07
CA ASN A 728 -21.10 -25.95 -12.93
C ASN A 728 -20.45 -24.56 -12.79
N LEU A 729 -21.00 -23.64 -11.99
CA LEU A 729 -20.43 -22.32 -11.82
C LEU A 729 -19.14 -22.35 -10.96
N PRO A 730 -18.25 -21.36 -11.12
CA PRO A 730 -17.08 -21.22 -10.25
C PRO A 730 -17.44 -21.21 -8.76
N THR A 731 -16.57 -21.79 -7.94
CA THR A 731 -16.78 -21.93 -6.48
C THR A 731 -17.06 -20.59 -5.79
N ALA A 732 -16.28 -19.55 -6.11
CA ALA A 732 -16.48 -18.20 -5.58
C ALA A 732 -17.85 -17.60 -5.94
N ALA A 733 -18.38 -17.89 -7.13
CA ALA A 733 -19.70 -17.44 -7.54
C ALA A 733 -20.79 -18.16 -6.75
N LYS A 734 -20.69 -19.49 -6.59
CA LYS A 734 -21.64 -20.29 -5.79
C LYS A 734 -21.72 -19.81 -4.34
N ARG A 735 -20.56 -19.55 -3.71
CA ARG A 735 -20.48 -18.95 -2.36
C ARG A 735 -21.23 -17.61 -2.29
N SER A 736 -20.98 -16.73 -3.25
CA SER A 736 -21.57 -15.38 -3.30
C SER A 736 -23.08 -15.40 -3.55
N ILE A 737 -23.56 -16.27 -4.44
CA ILE A 737 -25.01 -16.47 -4.67
C ILE A 737 -25.70 -16.88 -3.38
N LEU A 738 -25.23 -17.95 -2.72
CA LEU A 738 -25.87 -18.42 -1.49
C LEU A 738 -25.75 -17.43 -0.35
N LYS A 739 -24.60 -16.77 -0.19
CA LYS A 739 -24.43 -15.67 0.76
C LYS A 739 -25.51 -14.60 0.56
N SER A 740 -25.71 -14.15 -0.68
CA SER A 740 -26.71 -13.12 -1.00
C SER A 740 -28.13 -13.57 -0.66
N LEU A 741 -28.49 -14.83 -0.96
CA LEU A 741 -29.81 -15.40 -0.67
C LEU A 741 -30.05 -15.58 0.84
N VAL A 742 -29.02 -15.93 1.61
CA VAL A 742 -29.11 -16.02 3.09
C VAL A 742 -29.23 -14.63 3.72
N ILE A 743 -28.53 -13.61 3.19
CA ILE A 743 -28.67 -12.23 3.65
C ILE A 743 -30.11 -11.71 3.44
N VAL A 744 -30.78 -12.07 2.35
CA VAL A 744 -32.20 -11.69 2.15
C VAL A 744 -33.10 -12.22 3.28
N GLY A 745 -32.83 -13.43 3.79
CA GLY A 745 -33.58 -14.00 4.91
C GLY A 745 -33.46 -13.22 6.23
N THR A 746 -32.46 -12.33 6.35
CA THR A 746 -32.31 -11.39 7.47
C THR A 746 -33.30 -10.24 7.41
N ALA A 747 -33.62 -9.76 6.21
CA ALA A 747 -34.37 -8.53 6.02
C ALA A 747 -35.85 -8.66 6.42
N ASN A 748 -36.40 -9.86 6.30
CA ASN A 748 -37.81 -10.12 6.53
C ASN A 748 -38.17 -10.20 8.02
N LYS A 749 -39.16 -9.40 8.42
CA LYS A 749 -39.66 -9.34 9.80
C LYS A 749 -40.89 -10.23 10.04
N VAL A 750 -41.51 -10.77 8.99
CA VAL A 750 -42.73 -11.59 9.07
C VAL A 750 -42.36 -13.07 9.22
N ALA A 751 -42.67 -13.65 10.39
CA ALA A 751 -42.26 -15.01 10.76
C ALA A 751 -42.71 -16.08 9.74
N ASP A 752 -43.97 -16.09 9.32
CA ASP A 752 -44.50 -17.11 8.39
C ASP A 752 -43.85 -17.08 7.00
N VAL A 753 -43.53 -15.88 6.50
CA VAL A 753 -42.88 -15.71 5.19
C VAL A 753 -41.40 -16.09 5.29
N LYS A 754 -40.76 -15.73 6.40
CA LYS A 754 -39.38 -16.07 6.71
C LYS A 754 -39.19 -17.59 6.85
N GLU A 755 -40.08 -18.29 7.55
CA GLU A 755 -40.02 -19.75 7.69
C GLU A 755 -40.18 -20.48 6.35
N LYS A 756 -41.14 -20.03 5.52
CA LYS A 756 -41.32 -20.58 4.16
C LYS A 756 -40.08 -20.35 3.30
N TYR A 757 -39.50 -19.15 3.36
CA TYR A 757 -38.30 -18.83 2.59
C TYR A 757 -37.11 -19.72 2.99
N TRP A 758 -36.88 -19.92 4.29
CA TRP A 758 -35.84 -20.83 4.77
C TRP A 758 -36.09 -22.28 4.34
N ALA A 759 -37.34 -22.73 4.38
CA ALA A 759 -37.71 -24.06 3.92
C ALA A 759 -37.42 -24.25 2.41
N GLU A 760 -37.67 -23.23 1.57
CA GLU A 760 -37.39 -23.31 0.13
C GLU A 760 -35.90 -23.24 -0.20
N LEU A 761 -35.11 -22.50 0.59
CA LEU A 761 -33.68 -22.30 0.35
C LEU A 761 -32.81 -23.42 0.96
N LEU A 762 -33.02 -23.77 2.23
CA LEU A 762 -32.09 -24.62 2.99
C LEU A 762 -32.44 -26.10 2.98
N LYS A 763 -33.74 -26.44 2.94
CA LYS A 763 -34.17 -27.84 2.97
C LYS A 763 -33.64 -28.67 1.79
N PRO A 764 -33.63 -28.18 0.54
CA PRO A 764 -33.04 -28.93 -0.58
C PRO A 764 -31.54 -29.21 -0.39
N LEU A 765 -30.79 -28.27 0.21
CA LEU A 765 -29.38 -28.46 0.53
C LEU A 765 -29.21 -29.53 1.63
N GLN A 766 -30.03 -29.50 2.68
CA GLN A 766 -30.02 -30.51 3.74
C GLN A 766 -30.35 -31.90 3.19
N ASP A 767 -31.39 -32.01 2.37
CA ASP A 767 -31.85 -33.28 1.79
C ASP A 767 -30.77 -33.87 0.87
N ARG A 768 -30.10 -33.05 0.03
CA ARG A 768 -28.95 -33.50 -0.79
C ARG A 768 -27.79 -33.97 0.07
N PHE A 769 -27.43 -33.22 1.11
CA PHE A 769 -26.34 -33.59 2.01
C PHE A 769 -26.63 -34.91 2.74
N GLN A 770 -27.87 -35.09 3.22
CA GLN A 770 -28.31 -36.34 3.84
C GLN A 770 -28.34 -37.49 2.84
N ALA A 771 -28.78 -37.26 1.59
CA ALA A 771 -28.80 -38.29 0.55
C ALA A 771 -27.40 -38.85 0.26
N VAL A 772 -26.37 -38.01 0.27
CA VAL A 772 -24.98 -38.44 0.13
C VAL A 772 -24.51 -39.19 1.38
N MET A 773 -24.67 -38.60 2.56
CA MET A 773 -24.13 -39.15 3.82
C MET A 773 -24.82 -40.44 4.27
N CYS A 774 -26.10 -40.61 3.99
CA CYS A 774 -26.88 -41.80 4.36
C CYS A 774 -26.90 -42.89 3.27
N ASN A 775 -26.25 -42.67 2.12
CA ASN A 775 -26.17 -43.68 1.08
C ASN A 775 -25.25 -44.84 1.54
N PRO A 776 -25.77 -46.09 1.65
CA PRO A 776 -24.98 -47.23 2.14
C PRO A 776 -23.78 -47.57 1.24
N THR A 777 -23.80 -47.15 -0.02
CA THR A 777 -22.69 -47.36 -0.98
C THR A 777 -21.67 -46.23 -0.98
N PHE A 778 -21.89 -45.14 -0.23
CA PHE A 778 -21.01 -43.98 -0.20
C PHE A 778 -19.56 -44.32 0.21
N PRO A 779 -19.29 -45.12 1.26
CA PRO A 779 -17.92 -45.51 1.62
C PRO A 779 -17.19 -46.30 0.53
N GLN A 780 -17.92 -46.88 -0.42
CA GLN A 780 -17.35 -47.64 -1.55
C GLN A 780 -17.21 -46.78 -2.80
N THR A 781 -18.03 -45.74 -2.97
CA THR A 781 -18.14 -44.92 -4.19
C THR A 781 -17.58 -43.51 -4.07
N TYR A 782 -17.13 -43.09 -2.87
CA TYR A 782 -16.61 -41.75 -2.60
C TYR A 782 -15.43 -41.31 -3.51
N HIS A 783 -14.68 -42.25 -4.08
CA HIS A 783 -13.57 -41.96 -4.98
C HIS A 783 -14.01 -41.64 -6.42
N THR A 784 -15.29 -41.80 -6.75
CA THR A 784 -15.81 -41.52 -8.09
C THR A 784 -15.94 -40.01 -8.32
N LYS A 785 -15.60 -39.53 -9.52
CA LYS A 785 -15.64 -38.10 -9.85
C LYS A 785 -17.02 -37.47 -9.66
N GLU A 786 -18.08 -38.24 -9.91
CA GLU A 786 -19.47 -37.81 -9.74
C GLU A 786 -19.79 -37.49 -8.27
N VAL A 787 -19.43 -38.41 -7.35
CA VAL A 787 -19.64 -38.23 -5.91
C VAL A 787 -18.72 -37.14 -5.34
N GLN A 788 -17.48 -37.06 -5.83
CA GLN A 788 -16.56 -35.98 -5.47
C GLN A 788 -17.10 -34.61 -5.86
N GLY A 789 -17.59 -34.47 -7.10
CA GLY A 789 -18.21 -33.24 -7.60
C GLY A 789 -19.40 -32.79 -6.74
N GLU A 790 -20.29 -33.73 -6.38
CA GLU A 790 -21.43 -33.44 -5.50
C GLU A 790 -20.98 -33.02 -4.09
N VAL A 791 -20.01 -33.71 -3.49
CA VAL A 791 -19.47 -33.35 -2.16
C VAL A 791 -18.81 -31.97 -2.17
N MET A 792 -18.00 -31.67 -3.19
CA MET A 792 -17.39 -30.36 -3.37
C MET A 792 -18.45 -29.26 -3.51
N ASP A 793 -19.48 -29.48 -4.34
CA ASP A 793 -20.58 -28.54 -4.50
C ASP A 793 -21.33 -28.26 -3.19
N LEU A 794 -21.61 -29.31 -2.39
CA LEU A 794 -22.26 -29.18 -1.10
C LEU A 794 -21.42 -28.40 -0.09
N ILE A 795 -20.09 -28.61 -0.06
CA ILE A 795 -19.17 -27.88 0.82
C ILE A 795 -19.15 -26.39 0.46
N GLU A 796 -19.06 -26.07 -0.84
CA GLU A 796 -19.10 -24.68 -1.33
C GLU A 796 -20.41 -23.98 -1.02
N CYS A 797 -21.52 -24.70 -1.18
CA CYS A 797 -22.83 -24.20 -0.83
C CYS A 797 -22.90 -23.88 0.67
N LEU A 798 -22.41 -24.79 1.52
CA LEU A 798 -22.34 -24.57 2.96
C LEU A 798 -21.43 -23.38 3.31
N THR A 799 -20.29 -23.21 2.63
CA THR A 799 -19.43 -22.02 2.82
C THR A 799 -20.21 -20.73 2.55
N GLY A 800 -21.00 -20.68 1.47
CA GLY A 800 -21.85 -19.53 1.13
C GLY A 800 -22.93 -19.26 2.18
N VAL A 801 -23.57 -20.30 2.71
CA VAL A 801 -24.56 -20.17 3.80
C VAL A 801 -23.93 -19.58 5.05
N VAL A 802 -22.74 -20.06 5.44
CA VAL A 802 -21.99 -19.59 6.61
C VAL A 802 -21.54 -18.13 6.43
N ASP A 803 -21.08 -17.74 5.23
CA ASP A 803 -20.66 -16.35 4.95
C ASP A 803 -21.85 -15.36 4.92
N GLY A 804 -23.07 -15.85 4.67
CA GLY A 804 -24.31 -15.08 4.73
C GLY A 804 -24.92 -14.96 6.12
N CYS A 805 -24.34 -15.61 7.14
CA CYS A 805 -24.82 -15.48 8.51
C CYS A 805 -24.63 -14.06 9.05
N THR A 806 -25.64 -13.57 9.74
CA THR A 806 -25.69 -12.28 10.41
C THR A 806 -26.19 -12.48 11.83
N LEU A 807 -25.96 -11.52 12.73
CA LEU A 807 -26.45 -11.56 14.12
C LEU A 807 -27.96 -11.90 14.21
N THR A 808 -28.74 -11.39 13.27
CA THR A 808 -30.21 -11.49 13.23
C THR A 808 -30.76 -12.81 12.69
N ASN A 809 -30.03 -13.50 11.80
CA ASN A 809 -30.49 -14.78 11.22
C ASN A 809 -29.83 -16.00 11.87
N LEU A 810 -28.78 -15.80 12.67
CA LEU A 810 -27.96 -16.88 13.19
C LEU A 810 -28.74 -17.93 14.00
N ASN A 811 -29.68 -17.49 14.84
CA ASN A 811 -30.49 -18.39 15.66
C ASN A 811 -31.35 -19.35 14.82
N ASP A 812 -31.80 -18.92 13.64
CA ASP A 812 -32.58 -19.75 12.72
C ASP A 812 -31.69 -20.73 11.94
N LEU A 813 -30.43 -20.34 11.69
CA LEU A 813 -29.48 -21.12 10.89
C LEU A 813 -28.68 -22.14 11.71
N LEU A 814 -28.41 -21.89 12.99
CA LEU A 814 -27.63 -22.81 13.84
C LEU A 814 -28.16 -24.24 13.92
N PRO A 815 -29.48 -24.49 14.02
CA PRO A 815 -30.02 -25.85 14.00
C PRO A 815 -29.71 -26.61 12.71
N VAL A 816 -29.52 -25.89 11.60
CA VAL A 816 -29.15 -26.44 10.29
C VAL A 816 -27.64 -26.66 10.20
N LEU A 817 -26.84 -25.70 10.69
CA LEU A 817 -25.39 -25.70 10.54
C LEU A 817 -24.68 -26.70 11.46
N ASN A 818 -25.09 -26.82 12.72
CA ASN A 818 -24.38 -27.66 13.70
C ASN A 818 -24.25 -29.14 13.25
N PRO A 819 -25.32 -29.82 12.80
CA PRO A 819 -25.20 -31.20 12.30
C PRO A 819 -24.33 -31.32 11.04
N LEU A 820 -24.31 -30.28 10.20
CA LEU A 820 -23.49 -30.27 8.98
C LEU A 820 -22.01 -30.13 9.33
N PHE A 821 -21.64 -29.28 10.29
CA PHE A 821 -20.26 -29.16 10.77
C PHE A 821 -19.72 -30.50 11.31
N GLU A 822 -20.51 -31.22 12.11
CA GLU A 822 -20.11 -32.55 12.60
C GLU A 822 -19.88 -33.55 11.45
N ASN A 823 -20.69 -33.49 10.40
CA ASN A 823 -20.53 -34.36 9.24
C ASN A 823 -19.34 -33.97 8.36
N LEU A 824 -18.99 -32.67 8.25
CA LEU A 824 -17.76 -32.25 7.58
C LEU A 824 -16.52 -32.86 8.23
N VAL A 825 -16.47 -32.93 9.56
CA VAL A 825 -15.35 -33.58 10.27
C VAL A 825 -15.23 -35.06 9.87
N LYS A 826 -16.35 -35.78 9.70
CA LYS A 826 -16.35 -37.17 9.21
C LYS A 826 -15.85 -37.28 7.77
N LEU A 827 -16.17 -36.29 6.93
CA LEU A 827 -15.68 -36.25 5.55
C LEU A 827 -14.16 -36.06 5.49
N VAL A 828 -13.54 -35.32 6.42
CA VAL A 828 -12.06 -35.22 6.49
C VAL A 828 -11.41 -36.59 6.75
N ASP A 829 -12.00 -37.43 7.60
CA ASP A 829 -11.46 -38.78 7.87
C ASP A 829 -11.57 -39.68 6.63
N LEU A 830 -12.64 -39.53 5.84
CA LEU A 830 -12.87 -40.31 4.61
C LEU A 830 -12.00 -39.82 3.43
N TYR A 831 -11.95 -38.50 3.21
CA TYR A 831 -11.28 -37.85 2.08
C TYR A 831 -9.83 -37.38 2.38
N HIS A 832 -9.17 -37.93 3.40
CA HIS A 832 -7.81 -37.54 3.81
C HIS A 832 -6.73 -37.61 2.70
N ASN A 833 -6.98 -38.35 1.61
CA ASN A 833 -6.10 -38.40 0.42
C ASN A 833 -6.51 -37.45 -0.71
N TYR A 834 -7.61 -36.71 -0.56
CA TYR A 834 -8.14 -35.76 -1.55
C TYR A 834 -8.03 -34.35 -0.99
N ARG A 835 -6.87 -33.73 -1.22
CA ARG A 835 -6.50 -32.43 -0.64
C ARG A 835 -7.53 -31.33 -0.90
N GLU A 836 -8.02 -31.21 -2.13
CA GLU A 836 -8.98 -30.17 -2.53
C GLU A 836 -10.20 -30.16 -1.61
N ILE A 837 -10.80 -31.33 -1.34
CA ILE A 837 -11.97 -31.47 -0.45
C ILE A 837 -11.62 -31.10 0.99
N VAL A 838 -10.46 -31.52 1.49
CA VAL A 838 -10.00 -31.21 2.87
C VAL A 838 -9.81 -29.71 3.05
N VAL A 839 -9.16 -29.05 2.09
CA VAL A 839 -8.94 -27.60 2.08
C VAL A 839 -10.26 -26.82 2.04
N MET A 840 -11.22 -27.26 1.22
CA MET A 840 -12.55 -26.64 1.18
C MET A 840 -13.29 -26.77 2.51
N ILE A 841 -13.13 -27.89 3.23
CA ILE A 841 -13.68 -28.06 4.58
C ILE A 841 -13.00 -27.10 5.56
N PHE A 842 -11.68 -26.94 5.51
CA PHE A 842 -10.97 -25.97 6.35
C PHE A 842 -11.48 -24.55 6.10
N GLN A 843 -11.74 -24.20 4.84
CA GLN A 843 -12.29 -22.91 4.46
C GLN A 843 -13.66 -22.66 5.09
N VAL A 844 -14.55 -23.66 5.17
CA VAL A 844 -15.84 -23.53 5.87
C VAL A 844 -15.64 -23.11 7.32
N PHE A 845 -14.72 -23.77 8.04
CA PHE A 845 -14.46 -23.46 9.45
C PHE A 845 -13.76 -22.10 9.61
N CYS A 846 -12.89 -21.69 8.69
CA CYS A 846 -12.29 -20.35 8.70
C CYS A 846 -13.36 -19.26 8.54
N VAL A 847 -14.29 -19.44 7.59
CA VAL A 847 -15.41 -18.52 7.39
C VAL A 847 -16.34 -18.53 8.61
N ALA A 848 -16.60 -19.69 9.22
CA ALA A 848 -17.40 -19.78 10.44
C ALA A 848 -16.76 -19.05 11.63
N ALA A 849 -15.45 -19.21 11.82
CA ALA A 849 -14.68 -18.50 12.84
C ALA A 849 -14.79 -16.97 12.63
N LYS A 850 -14.64 -16.51 11.40
CA LYS A 850 -14.69 -15.07 11.06
C LYS A 850 -16.09 -14.45 11.14
N ARG A 851 -17.13 -15.17 10.72
CA ARG A 851 -18.49 -14.62 10.52
C ARG A 851 -19.47 -14.93 11.64
N ILE A 852 -19.33 -16.08 12.28
CA ILE A 852 -20.32 -16.58 13.24
C ILE A 852 -19.81 -16.47 14.68
N LEU A 853 -18.53 -16.73 14.92
CA LEU A 853 -17.97 -16.90 16.28
C LEU A 853 -18.23 -15.71 17.21
N CYS A 854 -18.13 -14.48 16.70
CA CYS A 854 -18.37 -13.25 17.46
C CYS A 854 -19.82 -13.08 17.92
N TYR A 855 -20.77 -13.79 17.32
CA TYR A 855 -22.19 -13.74 17.66
C TYR A 855 -22.67 -14.93 18.49
N LEU A 856 -21.85 -15.98 18.62
CA LEU A 856 -22.23 -17.17 19.40
C LEU A 856 -22.14 -16.91 20.90
N ASN A 857 -23.10 -17.43 21.65
CA ASN A 857 -22.96 -17.59 23.09
C ASN A 857 -21.91 -18.67 23.44
N GLN A 858 -21.57 -18.81 24.73
CA GLN A 858 -20.57 -19.78 25.18
C GLN A 858 -20.87 -21.23 24.75
N ALA A 859 -22.14 -21.65 24.83
CA ALA A 859 -22.57 -23.00 24.43
C ALA A 859 -22.38 -23.25 22.92
N GLY A 860 -22.77 -22.28 22.07
CA GLY A 860 -22.58 -22.37 20.63
C GLY A 860 -21.11 -22.32 20.22
N ALA A 861 -20.31 -21.47 20.88
CA ALA A 861 -18.86 -21.40 20.65
C ALA A 861 -18.17 -22.73 20.96
N LYS A 862 -18.57 -23.38 22.07
CA LYS A 862 -18.04 -24.70 22.45
C LYS A 862 -18.25 -25.76 21.35
N ILE A 863 -19.43 -25.80 20.72
CA ILE A 863 -19.71 -26.76 19.64
C ILE A 863 -18.75 -26.52 18.45
N LEU A 864 -18.56 -25.25 18.06
CA LEU A 864 -17.66 -24.90 16.96
C LEU A 864 -16.19 -25.23 17.30
N TYR A 865 -15.77 -24.96 18.54
CA TYR A 865 -14.45 -25.32 19.05
C TYR A 865 -14.20 -26.83 19.03
N GLU A 866 -15.16 -27.63 19.50
CA GLU A 866 -15.07 -29.09 19.47
C GLU A 866 -14.97 -29.63 18.04
N CYS A 867 -15.72 -29.06 17.09
CA CYS A 867 -15.62 -29.43 15.68
C CYS A 867 -14.23 -29.09 15.10
N CYS A 868 -13.71 -27.89 15.36
CA CYS A 868 -12.38 -27.48 14.88
C CYS A 868 -11.27 -28.36 15.47
N ILE A 869 -11.33 -28.68 16.77
CA ILE A 869 -10.38 -29.57 17.44
C ILE A 869 -10.42 -30.97 16.81
N ASN A 870 -11.61 -31.53 16.63
CA ASN A 870 -11.76 -32.87 16.07
C ASN A 870 -11.28 -32.92 14.61
N MET A 871 -11.55 -31.88 13.83
CA MET A 871 -11.03 -31.72 12.47
C MET A 871 -9.50 -31.71 12.43
N ILE A 872 -8.84 -30.87 13.25
CA ILE A 872 -7.38 -30.79 13.33
C ILE A 872 -6.79 -32.15 13.76
N ARG A 873 -7.42 -32.82 14.73
CA ARG A 873 -6.99 -34.15 15.20
C ARG A 873 -7.07 -35.21 14.10
N VAL A 874 -8.16 -35.21 13.32
CA VAL A 874 -8.34 -36.13 12.18
C VAL A 874 -7.32 -35.84 11.09
N TYR A 875 -7.09 -34.57 10.74
CA TYR A 875 -6.07 -34.19 9.76
C TYR A 875 -4.68 -34.65 10.18
N ALA A 876 -4.28 -34.41 11.43
CA ALA A 876 -2.97 -34.81 11.93
C ALA A 876 -2.79 -36.32 12.04
N LYS A 877 -3.84 -37.08 12.39
CA LYS A 877 -3.82 -38.55 12.38
C LYS A 877 -3.37 -39.11 11.03
N HIS A 878 -3.75 -38.49 9.91
CA HIS A 878 -3.43 -38.99 8.56
C HIS A 878 -2.17 -38.38 7.94
N ASN A 879 -1.74 -37.20 8.40
CA ASN A 879 -0.59 -36.48 7.83
C ASN A 879 0.68 -36.51 8.70
N SER A 880 0.59 -36.91 9.97
CA SER A 880 1.76 -37.05 10.84
C SER A 880 2.66 -38.18 10.36
N GLY A 881 3.89 -37.87 9.95
CA GLY A 881 4.85 -38.85 9.42
C GLY A 881 4.52 -39.40 8.03
N LYS A 882 3.58 -38.76 7.30
CA LYS A 882 3.26 -39.10 5.91
C LYS A 882 4.43 -38.71 5.00
N LEU A 883 4.91 -39.66 4.20
CA LEU A 883 5.93 -39.41 3.19
C LEU A 883 5.26 -39.38 1.81
N SER A 884 5.30 -38.23 1.14
CA SER A 884 4.85 -38.10 -0.25
C SER A 884 6.05 -38.15 -1.20
N ARG A 885 5.81 -38.63 -2.42
CA ARG A 885 6.78 -38.64 -3.54
C ARG A 885 6.48 -37.55 -4.56
N GLU A 886 5.39 -36.81 -4.38
CA GLU A 886 4.99 -35.72 -5.26
C GLU A 886 5.87 -34.50 -5.02
N ALA A 887 6.31 -33.85 -6.09
CA ALA A 887 7.18 -32.67 -5.99
C ALA A 887 6.48 -31.47 -5.33
N SER A 888 5.15 -31.39 -5.43
CA SER A 888 4.32 -30.34 -4.81
C SER A 888 3.99 -30.60 -3.35
N ALA A 889 4.32 -31.78 -2.79
CA ALA A 889 3.78 -32.19 -1.49
C ALA A 889 4.16 -31.25 -0.34
N GLU A 890 5.33 -30.62 -0.41
CA GLU A 890 5.78 -29.63 0.56
C GLU A 890 4.99 -28.32 0.45
N GLU A 891 4.74 -27.84 -0.77
CA GLU A 891 3.91 -26.67 -1.03
C GLU A 891 2.45 -26.92 -0.65
N ASP A 892 1.97 -28.13 -0.90
CA ASP A 892 0.64 -28.60 -0.55
C ASP A 892 0.45 -28.60 0.97
N GLN A 893 1.41 -29.19 1.70
CA GLN A 893 1.43 -29.21 3.16
C GLN A 893 1.56 -27.80 3.75
N TYR A 894 2.36 -26.93 3.13
CA TYR A 894 2.49 -25.52 3.51
C TYR A 894 1.14 -24.79 3.52
N GLN A 895 0.38 -24.87 2.42
CA GLN A 895 -0.92 -24.20 2.29
C GLN A 895 -1.95 -24.74 3.29
N ASP A 896 -1.98 -26.05 3.50
CA ASP A 896 -2.92 -26.70 4.42
C ASP A 896 -2.65 -26.25 5.87
N ILE A 897 -1.37 -26.23 6.28
CA ILE A 897 -0.97 -25.76 7.60
C ILE A 897 -1.23 -24.26 7.76
N LEU A 898 -0.97 -23.47 6.71
CA LEU A 898 -1.23 -22.02 6.73
C LEU A 898 -2.71 -21.72 7.01
N LEU A 899 -3.63 -22.43 6.35
CA LEU A 899 -5.07 -22.29 6.59
C LEU A 899 -5.46 -22.69 8.02
N LEU A 900 -4.89 -23.78 8.55
CA LEU A 900 -5.14 -24.19 9.93
C LEU A 900 -4.62 -23.17 10.94
N MET A 901 -3.45 -22.55 10.70
CA MET A 901 -2.92 -21.49 11.56
C MET A 901 -3.79 -20.22 11.50
N GLN A 902 -4.29 -19.87 10.31
CA GLN A 902 -5.26 -18.77 10.16
C GLN A 902 -6.54 -19.07 10.94
N LEU A 903 -7.09 -20.29 10.83
CA LEU A 903 -8.25 -20.72 11.61
C LEU A 903 -8.00 -20.56 13.11
N LEU A 904 -6.89 -21.08 13.65
CA LEU A 904 -6.58 -20.95 15.08
C LEU A 904 -6.47 -19.49 15.51
N THR A 905 -5.89 -18.63 14.67
CA THR A 905 -5.78 -17.19 14.93
C THR A 905 -7.16 -16.51 14.95
N GLU A 906 -8.03 -16.83 14.00
CA GLU A 906 -9.41 -16.31 13.95
C GLU A 906 -10.25 -16.79 15.13
N LEU A 907 -10.03 -18.02 15.62
CA LEU A 907 -10.71 -18.54 16.82
C LEU A 907 -10.32 -17.73 18.07
N LEU A 908 -9.06 -17.31 18.20
CA LEU A 908 -8.60 -16.47 19.32
C LEU A 908 -9.27 -15.10 19.37
N PHE A 909 -9.77 -14.60 18.23
CA PHE A 909 -10.41 -13.28 18.17
C PHE A 909 -11.62 -13.16 19.11
N LYS A 910 -12.32 -14.27 19.40
CA LYS A 910 -13.44 -14.26 20.37
C LYS A 910 -12.98 -13.86 21.77
N ASP A 911 -11.85 -14.38 22.23
CA ASP A 911 -11.32 -14.12 23.57
C ASP A 911 -10.83 -12.65 23.70
N PHE A 912 -10.63 -11.92 22.60
CA PHE A 912 -10.39 -10.46 22.62
C PHE A 912 -11.69 -9.65 22.84
N ILE A 913 -12.85 -10.18 22.42
CA ILE A 913 -14.16 -9.51 22.52
C ILE A 913 -14.81 -9.84 23.88
N ASP A 914 -14.77 -11.12 24.27
CA ASP A 914 -15.35 -11.59 25.52
C ASP A 914 -14.38 -11.30 26.68
N PHE A 915 -14.56 -10.16 27.34
CA PHE A 915 -13.88 -9.90 28.62
C PHE A 915 -14.28 -11.00 29.61
N PRO A 916 -13.32 -11.61 30.34
CA PRO A 916 -13.65 -12.64 31.30
C PRO A 916 -14.64 -12.08 32.33
N THR A 917 -15.85 -12.62 32.36
CA THR A 917 -16.83 -12.31 33.39
C THR A 917 -16.26 -12.78 34.72
N THR A 918 -15.90 -11.82 35.58
CA THR A 918 -15.45 -12.08 36.96
C THR A 918 -16.65 -12.54 37.80
N GLY A 919 -17.11 -13.77 37.58
CA GLY A 919 -18.08 -14.48 38.39
C GLY A 919 -17.39 -15.70 39.03
N PRO A 920 -17.40 -15.86 40.36
CA PRO A 920 -16.76 -17.00 41.03
C PRO A 920 -17.46 -18.35 40.80
N ASP A 921 -18.62 -18.38 40.12
CA ASP A 921 -19.44 -19.60 39.95
C ASP A 921 -19.28 -20.30 38.58
N ASP A 922 -18.50 -19.76 37.63
CA ASP A 922 -18.25 -20.38 36.29
C ASP A 922 -16.86 -21.06 36.18
N ALA A 923 -16.20 -21.34 37.31
CA ALA A 923 -14.81 -21.80 37.37
C ALA A 923 -14.59 -23.29 37.01
N ASP A 924 -15.64 -24.06 36.71
CA ASP A 924 -15.51 -25.49 36.36
C ASP A 924 -15.50 -25.74 34.84
N ALA A 925 -14.32 -26.12 34.34
CA ALA A 925 -14.08 -26.81 33.07
C ALA A 925 -14.73 -26.22 31.79
N GLN A 926 -14.45 -24.97 31.46
CA GLN A 926 -14.81 -24.38 30.17
C GLN A 926 -13.61 -24.36 29.19
N ILE A 927 -13.79 -24.94 27.99
CA ILE A 927 -12.82 -24.90 26.89
C ILE A 927 -12.84 -23.47 26.29
N SER A 928 -11.76 -22.71 26.43
CA SER A 928 -11.62 -21.37 25.83
C SER A 928 -10.95 -21.41 24.45
N ALA A 929 -11.00 -20.31 23.68
CA ALA A 929 -10.33 -20.26 22.37
C ALA A 929 -8.81 -20.46 22.50
N ALA A 930 -8.21 -19.94 23.57
CA ALA A 930 -6.81 -20.22 23.91
C ALA A 930 -6.51 -21.72 24.12
N ASP A 931 -7.43 -22.49 24.73
CA ASP A 931 -7.22 -23.95 24.88
C ASP A 931 -7.25 -24.66 23.53
N VAL A 932 -8.20 -24.27 22.67
CA VAL A 932 -8.33 -24.79 21.30
C VAL A 932 -7.07 -24.49 20.50
N SER A 933 -6.56 -23.27 20.61
CA SER A 933 -5.39 -22.81 19.87
C SER A 933 -4.10 -23.47 20.36
N LEU A 934 -3.91 -23.59 21.68
CA LEU A 934 -2.78 -24.34 22.26
C LEU A 934 -2.83 -25.83 21.89
N TYR A 935 -4.02 -26.43 21.93
CA TYR A 935 -4.21 -27.81 21.53
C TYR A 935 -3.93 -28.00 20.03
N GLY A 936 -4.46 -27.13 19.18
CA GLY A 936 -4.19 -27.13 17.74
C GLY A 936 -2.72 -26.93 17.41
N LEU A 937 -2.06 -25.97 18.09
CA LEU A 937 -0.62 -25.73 17.96
C LEU A 937 0.19 -26.97 18.35
N SER A 938 -0.18 -27.66 19.44
CA SER A 938 0.49 -28.89 19.87
C SER A 938 0.43 -30.01 18.84
N ILE A 939 -0.61 -30.00 17.99
CA ILE A 939 -0.80 -30.97 16.92
C ILE A 939 -0.04 -30.57 15.65
N ILE A 940 0.00 -29.27 15.33
CA ILE A 940 0.62 -28.75 14.10
C ILE A 940 2.14 -28.65 14.24
N MET A 941 2.67 -28.30 15.42
CA MET A 941 4.12 -28.12 15.64
C MET A 941 4.98 -29.31 15.19
N PRO A 942 4.63 -30.58 15.46
CA PRO A 942 5.37 -31.73 14.95
C PRO A 942 5.38 -31.87 13.42
N MET A 943 4.43 -31.24 12.73
CA MET A 943 4.34 -31.22 11.27
C MET A 943 5.13 -30.07 10.63
N MET A 944 5.62 -29.12 11.44
CA MET A 944 6.43 -27.99 10.99
C MET A 944 7.90 -28.40 10.87
N SER A 945 8.37 -28.62 9.64
CA SER A 945 9.80 -28.81 9.36
C SER A 945 10.53 -27.46 9.32
N ALA A 946 11.86 -27.50 9.41
CA ALA A 946 12.69 -26.31 9.20
C ALA A 946 12.52 -25.75 7.78
N ASP A 947 12.32 -26.63 6.79
CA ASP A 947 12.11 -26.25 5.39
C ASP A 947 10.77 -25.51 5.19
N LEU A 948 9.70 -25.95 5.86
CA LEU A 948 8.40 -25.27 5.84
C LEU A 948 8.46 -23.86 6.45
N LEU A 949 9.32 -23.63 7.45
CA LEU A 949 9.53 -22.30 8.02
C LEU A 949 10.35 -21.37 7.11
N ASN A 950 10.97 -21.88 6.04
CA ASN A 950 11.57 -21.01 5.01
C ASN A 950 10.51 -20.27 4.19
N PHE A 951 9.25 -20.72 4.18
CA PHE A 951 8.15 -19.98 3.58
C PHE A 951 7.77 -18.78 4.47
N PRO A 952 8.00 -17.53 4.01
CA PRO A 952 7.88 -16.35 4.88
C PRO A 952 6.49 -16.16 5.46
N SER A 953 5.44 -16.42 4.67
CA SER A 953 4.05 -16.31 5.09
C SER A 953 3.71 -17.26 6.24
N LEU A 954 4.16 -18.52 6.16
CA LEU A 954 3.89 -19.52 7.20
C LEU A 954 4.69 -19.22 8.48
N CYS A 955 5.97 -18.86 8.33
CA CYS A 955 6.82 -18.48 9.47
C CYS A 955 6.21 -17.31 10.25
N VAL A 956 5.84 -16.22 9.56
CA VAL A 956 5.22 -15.05 10.20
C VAL A 956 3.88 -15.41 10.86
N GLN A 957 3.02 -16.21 10.20
CA GLN A 957 1.73 -16.61 10.79
C GLN A 957 1.90 -17.50 12.02
N TYR A 958 2.88 -18.41 12.02
CA TYR A 958 3.21 -19.24 13.19
C TYR A 958 3.57 -18.37 14.41
N PHE A 959 4.52 -17.45 14.25
CA PHE A 959 4.94 -16.59 15.36
C PHE A 959 3.84 -15.62 15.79
N LYS A 960 3.04 -15.09 14.85
CA LYS A 960 1.84 -14.29 15.18
C LYS A 960 0.87 -15.07 16.06
N LEU A 961 0.53 -16.31 15.69
CA LEU A 961 -0.35 -17.16 16.49
C LEU A 961 0.20 -17.39 17.90
N VAL A 962 1.48 -17.75 18.02
CA VAL A 962 2.16 -17.98 19.31
C VAL A 962 2.07 -16.74 20.23
N ILE A 963 2.27 -15.55 19.67
CA ILE A 963 2.19 -14.29 20.41
C ILE A 963 0.76 -13.94 20.76
N SER A 964 -0.19 -14.07 19.83
CA SER A 964 -1.59 -13.81 20.11
C SER A 964 -2.11 -14.67 21.27
N VAL A 965 -1.70 -15.94 21.37
CA VAL A 965 -2.03 -16.77 22.54
C VAL A 965 -1.40 -16.22 23.83
N CYS A 966 -0.14 -15.76 23.77
CA CYS A 966 0.58 -15.20 24.92
C CYS A 966 -0.01 -13.87 25.41
N GLU A 967 -0.44 -13.01 24.48
CA GLU A 967 -1.06 -11.73 24.78
C GLU A 967 -2.42 -11.90 25.46
N VAL A 968 -3.24 -12.83 24.96
CA VAL A 968 -4.60 -13.06 25.47
C VAL A 968 -4.57 -13.79 26.81
N GLN A 969 -3.82 -14.89 26.92
CA GLN A 969 -3.87 -15.75 28.11
C GLN A 969 -2.49 -16.32 28.49
N PRO A 970 -1.56 -15.48 29.01
CA PRO A 970 -0.19 -15.90 29.35
C PRO A 970 -0.16 -16.96 30.46
N ALA A 971 -1.17 -16.97 31.34
CA ALA A 971 -1.28 -17.98 32.41
C ALA A 971 -1.40 -19.41 31.86
N LYS A 972 -2.06 -19.59 30.71
CA LYS A 972 -2.21 -20.92 30.08
C LYS A 972 -0.92 -21.43 29.47
N ILE A 973 -0.08 -20.53 28.93
CA ILE A 973 1.28 -20.89 28.46
C ILE A 973 2.12 -21.43 29.61
N CYS A 974 2.01 -20.87 30.81
CA CYS A 974 2.69 -21.38 32.00
C CYS A 974 2.20 -22.78 32.45
N GLN A 975 1.04 -23.24 31.97
CA GLN A 975 0.39 -24.49 32.37
C GLN A 975 0.48 -25.61 31.32
N ILE A 976 1.09 -25.35 30.15
CA ILE A 976 1.21 -26.37 29.08
C ILE A 976 2.18 -27.51 29.47
N PRO A 977 2.06 -28.70 28.83
CA PRO A 977 2.97 -29.82 29.07
C PRO A 977 4.43 -29.46 28.81
N ALA A 978 5.35 -30.04 29.60
CA ALA A 978 6.78 -29.70 29.56
C ALA A 978 7.42 -29.89 28.18
N ASP A 979 7.05 -30.94 27.44
CA ASP A 979 7.60 -31.21 26.10
C ASP A 979 7.14 -30.16 25.07
N LEU A 980 5.88 -29.72 25.16
CA LEU A 980 5.34 -28.68 24.31
C LEU A 980 5.98 -27.33 24.64
N LEU A 981 6.15 -27.03 25.93
CA LEU A 981 6.83 -25.82 26.38
C LEU A 981 8.27 -25.75 25.86
N LYS A 982 9.01 -26.86 25.96
CA LYS A 982 10.37 -26.95 25.45
C LYS A 982 10.42 -26.68 23.95
N SER A 983 9.51 -27.29 23.18
CA SER A 983 9.43 -27.12 21.73
C SER A 983 9.05 -25.69 21.33
N LEU A 984 8.17 -25.05 22.11
CA LEU A 984 7.74 -23.67 21.90
C LEU A 984 8.91 -22.72 22.12
N LEU A 985 9.60 -22.84 23.27
CA LEU A 985 10.75 -22.00 23.59
C LEU A 985 11.91 -22.23 22.62
N SER A 986 12.19 -23.46 22.17
CA SER A 986 13.19 -23.68 21.12
C SER A 986 12.81 -23.01 19.79
N SER A 987 11.51 -22.94 19.47
CA SER A 987 11.04 -22.20 18.30
C SER A 987 11.27 -20.69 18.45
N ILE A 988 11.05 -20.13 19.64
CA ILE A 988 11.34 -18.72 19.95
C ILE A 988 12.84 -18.43 19.85
N GLU A 989 13.70 -19.30 20.37
CA GLU A 989 15.16 -19.20 20.24
C GLU A 989 15.60 -19.21 18.77
N PHE A 990 15.01 -20.09 17.97
CA PHE A 990 15.27 -20.16 16.54
C PHE A 990 14.77 -18.91 15.79
N GLY A 991 13.58 -18.40 16.17
CA GLY A 991 12.99 -17.15 15.71
C GLY A 991 13.90 -15.93 15.87
N LEU A 992 14.58 -15.84 17.02
CA LEU A 992 15.50 -14.74 17.35
C LEU A 992 16.85 -14.80 16.62
N THR A 993 17.25 -15.97 16.11
CA THR A 993 18.62 -16.20 15.60
C THR A 993 18.70 -16.40 14.10
N SER A 994 17.63 -16.89 13.48
CA SER A 994 17.71 -17.46 12.13
C SER A 994 16.81 -16.78 11.08
N TYR A 995 15.87 -15.91 11.48
CA TYR A 995 14.86 -15.33 10.60
C TYR A 995 14.93 -13.80 10.52
N THR A 996 13.91 -13.19 9.90
CA THR A 996 13.81 -11.74 9.67
C THR A 996 13.68 -10.95 10.99
N SER A 997 13.96 -9.64 10.91
CA SER A 997 13.78 -8.69 12.01
C SER A 997 12.36 -8.70 12.56
N ASP A 998 11.35 -8.87 11.70
CA ASP A 998 9.93 -8.92 12.09
C ASP A 998 9.63 -10.12 12.99
N VAL A 999 10.15 -11.30 12.63
CA VAL A 999 10.01 -12.52 13.43
C VAL A 999 10.76 -12.38 14.76
N SER A 1000 11.96 -11.79 14.72
CA SER A 1000 12.72 -11.50 15.94
C SER A 1000 11.98 -10.55 16.88
N ALA A 1001 11.35 -9.49 16.36
CA ALA A 1001 10.54 -8.56 17.15
C ALA A 1001 9.34 -9.27 17.81
N LEU A 1002 8.63 -10.09 17.03
CA LEU A 1002 7.56 -10.97 17.51
C LEU A 1002 8.05 -11.86 18.68
N CYS A 1003 9.18 -12.54 18.53
CA CYS A 1003 9.77 -13.36 19.59
C CYS A 1003 10.16 -12.57 20.84
N LEU A 1004 10.69 -11.35 20.68
CA LEU A 1004 11.02 -10.47 21.81
C LEU A 1004 9.77 -10.02 22.57
N ASP A 1005 8.70 -9.68 21.86
CA ASP A 1005 7.41 -9.32 22.47
C ASP A 1005 6.84 -10.50 23.27
N PHE A 1006 6.86 -11.72 22.70
CA PHE A 1006 6.50 -12.95 23.42
C PHE A 1006 7.25 -13.08 24.75
N LEU A 1007 8.58 -12.99 24.72
CA LEU A 1007 9.42 -13.10 25.91
C LEU A 1007 9.13 -11.99 26.92
N SER A 1008 8.88 -10.76 26.46
CA SER A 1008 8.56 -9.63 27.31
C SER A 1008 7.23 -9.85 28.05
N ILE A 1009 6.17 -10.20 27.34
CA ILE A 1009 4.84 -10.46 27.91
C ILE A 1009 4.92 -11.57 28.97
N LEU A 1010 5.61 -12.67 28.65
CA LEU A 1010 5.73 -13.81 29.53
C LEU A 1010 6.56 -13.51 30.78
N ALA A 1011 7.70 -12.83 30.64
CA ALA A 1011 8.53 -12.41 31.77
C ALA A 1011 7.77 -11.44 32.70
N LEU A 1012 7.06 -10.47 32.13
CA LEU A 1012 6.20 -9.55 32.89
C LEU A 1012 5.10 -10.31 33.65
N HIS A 1013 4.48 -11.31 33.03
CA HIS A 1013 3.46 -12.13 33.68
C HIS A 1013 4.03 -12.91 34.86
N ILE A 1014 5.14 -13.65 34.66
CA ILE A 1014 5.83 -14.44 35.70
C ILE A 1014 6.19 -13.58 36.91
N HIS A 1015 6.69 -12.36 36.67
CA HIS A 1015 7.03 -11.43 37.74
C HIS A 1015 5.79 -10.90 38.47
N ARG A 1016 4.70 -10.57 37.76
CA ARG A 1016 3.45 -10.07 38.37
C ARG A 1016 2.75 -11.13 39.23
N THR A 1017 2.78 -12.38 38.81
CA THR A 1017 2.10 -13.50 39.49
C THR A 1017 3.00 -14.23 40.49
N SER A 1018 4.24 -13.75 40.70
CA SER A 1018 5.21 -14.31 41.63
C SER A 1018 5.51 -15.81 41.40
N LEU A 1019 5.54 -16.25 40.15
CA LEU A 1019 5.83 -17.65 39.76
C LEU A 1019 7.33 -18.00 39.82
N GLN A 1020 8.07 -17.43 40.78
CA GLN A 1020 9.51 -17.64 40.95
C GLN A 1020 9.78 -19.12 41.32
N GLY A 1021 10.69 -19.78 40.58
CA GLY A 1021 11.04 -21.19 40.78
C GLY A 1021 10.15 -22.21 40.07
N SER A 1022 9.16 -21.76 39.28
CA SER A 1022 8.39 -22.62 38.38
C SER A 1022 9.24 -23.17 37.21
N PRO A 1023 8.85 -24.29 36.55
CA PRO A 1023 9.59 -24.83 35.41
C PRO A 1023 9.72 -23.82 34.26
N ILE A 1024 8.70 -22.97 34.05
CA ILE A 1024 8.73 -21.89 33.06
C ILE A 1024 9.75 -20.80 33.44
N HIS A 1025 9.85 -20.46 34.72
CA HIS A 1025 10.85 -19.52 35.21
C HIS A 1025 12.27 -20.08 35.02
N THR A 1026 12.51 -21.37 35.19
CA THR A 1026 13.84 -21.94 34.90
C THR A 1026 14.12 -21.98 33.38
N ALA A 1027 13.10 -22.29 32.57
CA ALA A 1027 13.25 -22.40 31.13
C ALA A 1027 13.47 -21.04 30.42
N LEU A 1028 13.03 -19.92 31.01
CA LEU A 1028 13.22 -18.58 30.44
C LEU A 1028 14.60 -17.97 30.74
N GLU A 1029 15.32 -18.48 31.75
CA GLU A 1029 16.62 -17.95 32.20
C GLU A 1029 17.67 -17.84 31.07
N PRO A 1030 17.85 -18.83 30.16
CA PRO A 1030 18.83 -18.75 29.08
C PRO A 1030 18.59 -17.60 28.10
N PHE A 1031 17.33 -17.16 27.92
CA PHE A 1031 17.00 -16.04 27.04
C PHE A 1031 17.55 -14.71 27.53
N LEU A 1032 17.82 -14.55 28.84
CA LEU A 1032 18.50 -13.35 29.33
C LEU A 1032 19.88 -13.22 28.68
N LYS A 1033 20.65 -14.32 28.62
CA LYS A 1033 21.96 -14.32 27.97
C LYS A 1033 21.83 -14.10 26.46
N LEU A 1034 20.88 -14.78 25.81
CA LEU A 1034 20.65 -14.65 24.37
C LEU A 1034 20.33 -13.20 23.97
N VAL A 1035 19.38 -12.57 24.67
CA VAL A 1035 18.99 -11.17 24.42
C VAL A 1035 20.13 -10.22 24.78
N PHE A 1036 20.86 -10.48 25.87
CA PHE A 1036 22.04 -9.68 26.24
C PHE A 1036 23.12 -9.72 25.16
N ASP A 1037 23.46 -10.92 24.65
CA ASP A 1037 24.44 -11.10 23.58
C ASP A 1037 23.96 -10.49 22.26
N MET A 1038 22.67 -10.67 21.91
CA MET A 1038 22.03 -10.08 20.73
C MET A 1038 22.17 -8.56 20.74
N VAL A 1039 21.84 -7.91 21.86
CA VAL A 1039 21.92 -6.45 21.95
C VAL A 1039 23.38 -5.97 21.98
N LEU A 1040 24.32 -6.70 22.56
CA LEU A 1040 25.70 -6.23 22.60
C LEU A 1040 26.52 -6.49 21.34
N HIS A 1041 26.21 -7.54 20.58
CA HIS A 1041 27.09 -8.04 19.51
C HIS A 1041 26.48 -8.05 18.11
N GLN A 1042 25.15 -7.97 17.97
CA GLN A 1042 24.49 -7.97 16.66
C GLN A 1042 24.09 -6.55 16.25
N PRO A 1043 24.24 -6.15 14.98
CA PRO A 1043 23.67 -4.90 14.50
C PRO A 1043 22.14 -5.04 14.51
N LEU A 1044 21.48 -4.34 15.43
CA LEU A 1044 20.02 -4.29 15.51
C LEU A 1044 19.53 -2.98 14.91
N ASP A 1045 18.44 -3.03 14.16
CA ASP A 1045 17.71 -1.83 13.75
C ASP A 1045 17.08 -1.12 14.96
N ALA A 1046 16.50 0.06 14.73
CA ALA A 1046 15.94 0.88 15.80
C ALA A 1046 14.73 0.22 16.49
N ASP A 1047 13.88 -0.45 15.71
CA ASP A 1047 12.63 -1.05 16.21
C ASP A 1047 12.92 -2.30 17.05
N LEU A 1048 13.82 -3.13 16.56
CA LEU A 1048 14.31 -4.31 17.23
C LEU A 1048 15.13 -3.95 18.48
N THR A 1049 15.91 -2.85 18.44
CA THR A 1049 16.58 -2.31 19.63
C THR A 1049 15.56 -1.92 20.71
N GLN A 1050 14.45 -1.30 20.33
CA GLN A 1050 13.39 -0.92 21.26
C GLN A 1050 12.68 -2.15 21.86
N ALA A 1051 12.31 -3.13 21.03
CA ALA A 1051 11.72 -4.39 21.48
C ALA A 1051 12.68 -5.12 22.43
N ALA A 1052 13.94 -5.28 22.03
CA ALA A 1052 14.98 -5.94 22.81
C ALA A 1052 15.26 -5.23 24.14
N SER A 1053 15.22 -3.90 24.17
CA SER A 1053 15.33 -3.12 25.40
C SER A 1053 14.20 -3.45 26.39
N GLY A 1054 12.96 -3.47 25.90
CA GLY A 1054 11.78 -3.83 26.71
C GLY A 1054 11.85 -5.26 27.24
N THR A 1055 12.27 -6.20 26.40
CA THR A 1055 12.44 -7.62 26.76
C THR A 1055 13.58 -7.82 27.75
N LEU A 1056 14.74 -7.20 27.52
CA LEU A 1056 15.88 -7.27 28.43
C LEU A 1056 15.50 -6.71 29.80
N TYR A 1057 14.79 -5.58 29.85
CA TYR A 1057 14.31 -5.03 31.11
C TYR A 1057 13.42 -6.01 31.87
N ALA A 1058 12.43 -6.62 31.19
CA ALA A 1058 11.52 -7.59 31.79
C ALA A 1058 12.29 -8.81 32.33
N LEU A 1059 13.26 -9.34 31.58
CA LEU A 1059 14.10 -10.46 32.00
C LEU A 1059 15.03 -10.09 33.16
N VAL A 1060 15.60 -8.88 33.19
CA VAL A 1060 16.43 -8.41 34.30
C VAL A 1060 15.61 -8.28 35.59
N CYS A 1061 14.35 -7.86 35.51
CA CYS A 1061 13.43 -7.87 36.65
C CYS A 1061 13.21 -9.28 37.23
N CYS A 1062 13.28 -10.33 36.39
CA CYS A 1062 13.17 -11.73 36.81
C CYS A 1062 14.50 -12.31 37.34
N TYR A 1063 15.64 -12.06 36.67
CA TYR A 1063 16.92 -12.74 36.93
C TYR A 1063 18.08 -11.78 37.26
N GLN A 1064 17.91 -10.97 38.31
CA GLN A 1064 18.89 -9.93 38.68
C GLN A 1064 20.29 -10.47 38.99
N THR A 1065 20.38 -11.59 39.71
CA THR A 1065 21.67 -12.21 40.04
C THR A 1065 22.40 -12.64 38.77
N LYS A 1066 21.68 -13.27 37.84
CA LYS A 1066 22.27 -13.75 36.59
C LYS A 1066 22.72 -12.60 35.69
N TYR A 1067 21.95 -11.52 35.63
CA TYR A 1067 22.36 -10.31 34.92
C TYR A 1067 23.67 -9.74 35.48
N LYS A 1068 23.82 -9.64 36.81
CA LYS A 1068 25.07 -9.18 37.43
C LYS A 1068 26.26 -10.08 37.11
N GLU A 1069 26.05 -11.40 37.11
CA GLU A 1069 27.09 -12.37 36.69
C GLU A 1069 27.52 -12.13 35.24
N LEU A 1070 26.57 -12.01 34.30
CA LEU A 1070 26.86 -11.79 32.88
C LEU A 1070 27.63 -10.47 32.63
N VAL A 1071 27.25 -9.40 33.33
CA VAL A 1071 27.96 -8.12 33.28
C VAL A 1071 29.40 -8.27 33.78
N GLN A 1072 29.59 -8.98 34.91
CA GLN A 1072 30.92 -9.17 35.48
C GLN A 1072 31.79 -10.07 34.60
N GLU A 1073 31.22 -11.14 34.03
CA GLU A 1073 31.88 -12.02 33.05
C GLU A 1073 32.36 -11.22 31.83
N LEU A 1074 31.52 -10.36 31.28
CA LEU A 1074 31.88 -9.53 30.12
C LEU A 1074 33.02 -8.57 30.44
N ILE A 1075 32.98 -7.88 31.58
CA ILE A 1075 34.04 -6.94 32.00
C ILE A 1075 35.37 -7.68 32.20
N ASN A 1076 35.34 -8.84 32.86
CA ASN A 1076 36.53 -9.65 33.13
C ASN A 1076 37.13 -10.28 31.85
N SER A 1077 36.31 -10.48 30.81
CA SER A 1077 36.77 -11.04 29.53
C SER A 1077 37.54 -10.05 28.64
N GLN A 1078 37.55 -8.76 28.98
CA GLN A 1078 38.24 -7.75 28.18
C GLN A 1078 39.76 -7.78 28.38
N SER A 1079 40.50 -7.75 27.27
CA SER A 1079 41.98 -7.75 27.28
C SER A 1079 42.58 -6.37 27.53
N ASP A 1080 41.86 -5.29 27.20
CA ASP A 1080 42.29 -3.91 27.38
C ASP A 1080 41.68 -3.30 28.67
N PRO A 1081 42.50 -2.87 29.64
CA PRO A 1081 42.00 -2.30 30.90
C PRO A 1081 41.19 -1.01 30.70
N VAL A 1082 41.49 -0.21 29.67
CA VAL A 1082 40.74 1.02 29.38
C VAL A 1082 39.32 0.68 28.91
N THR A 1083 39.18 -0.34 28.06
CA THR A 1083 37.88 -0.86 27.63
C THR A 1083 37.08 -1.44 28.81
N ALA A 1084 37.73 -2.18 29.71
CA ALA A 1084 37.09 -2.73 30.91
C ALA A 1084 36.53 -1.62 31.85
N GLU A 1085 37.31 -0.56 32.09
CA GLU A 1085 36.88 0.58 32.91
C GLU A 1085 35.71 1.35 32.28
N ARG A 1086 35.72 1.53 30.95
CA ARG A 1086 34.60 2.14 30.21
C ARG A 1086 33.32 1.31 30.28
N LEU A 1087 33.43 -0.02 30.14
CA LEU A 1087 32.27 -0.91 30.32
C LEU A 1087 31.72 -0.83 31.74
N LEU A 1088 32.59 -0.88 32.75
CA LEU A 1088 32.18 -0.76 34.15
C LEU A 1088 31.41 0.54 34.40
N THR A 1089 31.92 1.66 33.88
CA THR A 1089 31.26 2.98 34.00
C THR A 1089 29.91 3.02 33.28
N SER A 1090 29.83 2.45 32.08
CA SER A 1090 28.60 2.41 31.27
C SER A 1090 27.52 1.54 31.93
N PHE A 1091 27.87 0.35 32.43
CA PHE A 1091 26.95 -0.51 33.16
C PHE A 1091 26.53 0.06 34.51
N ASN A 1092 27.44 0.76 35.21
CA ASN A 1092 27.10 1.48 36.44
C ASN A 1092 26.09 2.59 36.16
N THR A 1093 26.23 3.31 35.04
CA THR A 1093 25.28 4.36 34.64
C THR A 1093 23.90 3.78 34.31
N LEU A 1094 23.85 2.64 33.59
CA LEU A 1094 22.62 1.93 33.29
C LEU A 1094 21.93 1.38 34.56
N SER A 1095 22.71 0.97 35.56
CA SER A 1095 22.22 0.31 36.78
C SER A 1095 21.92 1.27 37.95
N ALA A 1096 22.59 2.43 38.01
CA ALA A 1096 22.51 3.37 39.15
C ALA A 1096 21.11 3.99 39.35
N ASN A 1097 20.28 4.00 38.30
CA ASN A 1097 18.96 4.62 38.28
C ASN A 1097 17.80 3.61 38.20
N MET A 1098 18.08 2.31 38.32
CA MET A 1098 17.12 1.25 38.05
C MET A 1098 16.26 0.94 39.27
N THR A 1099 15.12 1.64 39.41
CA THR A 1099 14.01 1.11 40.22
C THR A 1099 13.45 -0.10 39.47
N LEU A 1100 13.72 -1.29 39.98
CA LEU A 1100 13.26 -2.57 39.44
C LEU A 1100 11.77 -2.74 39.71
N SER A 1101 10.96 -1.98 38.99
CA SER A 1101 9.51 -1.93 39.12
C SER A 1101 8.87 -2.03 37.74
N LEU A 1102 7.80 -2.81 37.63
CA LEU A 1102 7.11 -3.05 36.36
C LEU A 1102 6.28 -1.85 35.85
N ASP A 1103 6.35 -0.72 36.54
CA ASP A 1103 5.59 0.48 36.17
C ASP A 1103 6.07 1.06 34.83
N ARG A 1104 5.17 1.78 34.16
CA ARG A 1104 5.45 2.33 32.83
C ARG A 1104 6.59 3.35 32.85
N HIS A 1105 6.77 4.09 33.95
CA HIS A 1105 7.78 5.13 34.06
C HIS A 1105 9.20 4.52 34.13
N SER A 1106 9.39 3.50 34.97
CA SER A 1106 10.67 2.78 35.07
C SER A 1106 11.07 2.11 33.75
N ARG A 1107 10.11 1.54 33.01
CA ARG A 1107 10.36 0.95 31.68
C ARG A 1107 10.78 1.97 30.62
N ILE A 1108 10.11 3.12 30.56
CA ILE A 1108 10.46 4.20 29.64
C ILE A 1108 11.86 4.75 29.98
N LYS A 1109 12.13 5.00 31.25
CA LYS A 1109 13.43 5.50 31.71
C LYS A 1109 14.57 4.54 31.36
N PHE A 1110 14.40 3.25 31.64
CA PHE A 1110 15.41 2.25 31.27
C PHE A 1110 15.65 2.22 29.76
N ARG A 1111 14.60 2.29 28.95
CA ARG A 1111 14.73 2.33 27.48
C ARG A 1111 15.55 3.53 27.01
N ASP A 1112 15.29 4.71 27.55
CA ASP A 1112 15.98 5.94 27.16
C ASP A 1112 17.46 5.92 27.62
N ASP A 1113 17.76 5.38 28.80
CA ASP A 1113 19.13 5.16 29.29
C ASP A 1113 19.87 4.07 28.49
N PHE A 1114 19.13 3.03 28.07
CA PHE A 1114 19.65 1.91 27.28
C PHE A 1114 20.08 2.32 25.88
N GLU A 1115 19.36 3.23 25.23
CA GLU A 1115 19.74 3.75 23.91
C GLU A 1115 21.09 4.47 23.95
N LYS A 1116 21.34 5.27 25.00
CA LYS A 1116 22.63 5.92 25.25
C LYS A 1116 23.72 4.88 25.51
N PHE A 1117 23.42 3.91 26.37
CA PHE A 1117 24.32 2.79 26.68
C PHE A 1117 24.74 2.02 25.43
N ILE A 1118 23.80 1.62 24.57
CA ILE A 1118 24.12 0.84 23.36
C ILE A 1118 24.90 1.65 22.34
N THR A 1119 24.56 2.93 22.17
CA THR A 1119 25.31 3.83 21.28
C THR A 1119 26.78 3.95 21.72
N GLU A 1120 27.01 4.04 23.04
CA GLU A 1120 28.36 4.14 23.59
C GLU A 1120 29.10 2.80 23.60
N VAL A 1121 28.48 1.73 24.09
CA VAL A 1121 29.14 0.42 24.29
C VAL A 1121 29.41 -0.30 22.97
N ARG A 1122 28.47 -0.32 22.03
CA ARG A 1122 28.73 -0.89 20.69
C ARG A 1122 29.87 -0.13 19.99
N GLY A 1123 30.01 1.16 20.29
CA GLY A 1123 31.19 2.02 20.11
C GLY A 1123 32.51 1.30 19.90
N TYR A 1124 32.84 0.54 20.94
CA TYR A 1124 34.16 -0.02 21.14
C TYR A 1124 34.12 -1.51 21.47
N LEU A 1125 32.93 -2.09 21.71
CA LEU A 1125 32.74 -3.52 21.97
C LEU A 1125 32.44 -4.32 20.69
N CYS A 1126 31.69 -3.76 19.73
CA CYS A 1126 31.38 -4.42 18.44
C CYS A 1126 32.53 -4.33 17.41
N VAL A 1127 33.75 -4.03 17.87
CA VAL A 1127 34.96 -4.14 17.05
C VAL A 1127 35.24 -5.64 16.86
N LYS A 1128 34.56 -6.26 15.89
CA LYS A 1128 34.88 -7.63 15.46
C LYS A 1128 36.24 -7.71 14.81
#